data_AF-A0A848ENF1-F1
#
_entry.id   AF-A0A848ENF1-F1
#
_cell.length_a   1.000
_cell.length_b   1.000
_cell.length_c   1.000
_cell.angle_alpha   90.00
_cell.angle_beta   90.00
_cell.angle_gamma   90.00
#
_symmetry.space_group_name_H-M   'P 1'
#
loop_
_entity.id
_entity.type
_entity.pdbx_description
1 polymer ?
#
loop_
_entity_poly.entity_id
_entity_poly.type
_entity_poly.pdbx_seq_one_letter_code
_entity_poly.pdbx_strand_id
1 'polypeptide(L)'
;MSFLLDFMENLKPDEEGEDDTEGFPDMNYVVGNTSGMDVGNIPAALGQRIGDQAQLGGSVMEVQIYNPSTFKIEKEEIYSSVQQLGLDISLHSEPNLGFASAYKTRGQQAQGFETAQAYFKRYLNQLAIFKKEKHNRDDLDFEITRINPHMSTSPIPALQERMASDVGLDIFGYPVNEYDDSAREQRNRESQNIYANNDFLRRMYYTFVKKRAVNQEFQLFNSFFSRYSDKFDRIFRDAKRKAADEFYDRGLEDQSEDERLEIKIALVSTAQRQDFGVEGAWLDILEEEFDEPVELKEPIGEEDPRQPTIETVENLSDVDDLLQQSRLTLLNRLSSSVYKIENKEFPLVQSESDKEEIKEKALDAINKKLDKLWRGNGDKFLISVQGKIGALQNYLDINQQRIVDQATQKEAVDFDRDNSKIWTLDEAAEEVMVGNPEFFQDIQGAEVSERYDQMLKFIFEQFQQAMWMESNLFYFIIPAWMTSADYSNDRHSGWDSPKFIWKTLVLDRWGDEYDIDLKNPGKQNGYFEALENSREFREDVAGAVGACYVWGHFTQKKSDFEISGEDHVDDDSGKYTFVEWMNKYGIGVNFEAMDGDPQQRLKVWKPRHIVAGARAINMTARRQARNQGLGGRDEINPVLDECPAKFTIDMEHTASFGVNPWSEMSDLIEQETRIAERNDFDAAVNEDKPLAKILRNYHLMKPGVESQRGSRHGPFDRGDMILYRWLFKLVEAGFTRNPEEKATVMYEQGDEKAETTYMARITMDMIELGIEPENVDPVNVSTDGDYDSREEALIAKFFGIDESSTAAEWAKIEQHAFDPLDGLLEAEQFDYTFSSVAALSNDNNPRDFQNEEYR
;
A
#
# COMPACT_ATOMS: atom_id res chain seq x y z
N MET A 1 -39.75 -8.78 37.06
CA MET A 1 -38.70 -9.80 36.78
C MET A 1 -39.18 -11.23 36.97
N SER A 2 -39.79 -11.66 38.10
CA SER A 2 -40.14 -13.10 38.26
C SER A 2 -41.22 -13.61 37.30
N PHE A 3 -42.14 -12.76 36.83
CA PHE A 3 -43.19 -13.17 35.88
C PHE A 3 -42.66 -13.49 34.46
N LEU A 4 -41.60 -12.81 34.01
CA LEU A 4 -41.00 -13.04 32.68
C LEU A 4 -40.12 -14.29 32.69
N LEU A 5 -39.43 -14.55 33.80
CA LEU A 5 -38.71 -15.79 34.03
C LEU A 5 -39.67 -16.99 34.20
N ASP A 6 -40.80 -16.83 34.90
CA ASP A 6 -41.84 -17.86 35.03
C ASP A 6 -42.56 -18.14 33.68
N PHE A 7 -42.72 -17.15 32.81
CA PHE A 7 -43.31 -17.34 31.48
C PHE A 7 -42.33 -18.03 30.52
N MET A 8 -41.03 -17.75 30.61
CA MET A 8 -39.99 -18.42 29.83
C MET A 8 -39.65 -19.83 30.36
N GLU A 9 -39.75 -20.09 31.67
CA GLU A 9 -39.58 -21.44 32.23
C GLU A 9 -40.71 -22.41 31.84
N ASN A 10 -41.92 -21.90 31.59
CA ASN A 10 -43.06 -22.70 31.11
C ASN A 10 -43.05 -22.95 29.58
N LEU A 11 -42.03 -22.46 28.87
CA LEU A 11 -41.81 -22.66 27.43
C LEU A 11 -40.53 -23.48 27.14
N LYS A 12 -40.01 -24.21 28.13
CA LYS A 12 -38.99 -25.21 27.84
C LYS A 12 -39.60 -26.34 27.01
N PRO A 13 -38.95 -26.79 25.93
CA PRO A 13 -39.39 -27.97 25.20
C PRO A 13 -39.37 -29.15 26.17
N ASP A 14 -40.36 -30.03 26.07
CA ASP A 14 -40.34 -31.31 26.78
C ASP A 14 -38.99 -31.99 26.52
N GLU A 15 -38.20 -32.20 27.58
CA GLU A 15 -36.96 -32.97 27.55
C GLU A 15 -37.32 -34.44 27.28
N GLU A 16 -37.62 -34.80 26.02
CA GLU A 16 -37.64 -36.19 25.55
C GLU A 16 -37.59 -36.21 24.01
N GLY A 17 -36.38 -36.09 23.46
CA GLY A 17 -36.09 -36.33 22.05
C GLY A 17 -34.72 -35.79 21.66
N GLU A 18 -33.75 -36.68 21.43
CA GLU A 18 -32.56 -36.37 20.62
C GLU A 18 -33.05 -36.12 19.17
N ASP A 19 -33.55 -34.92 18.89
CA ASP A 19 -33.74 -34.41 17.53
C ASP A 19 -32.79 -33.22 17.34
N ASP A 20 -32.07 -33.25 16.22
CA ASP A 20 -31.08 -32.26 15.80
C ASP A 20 -31.65 -30.83 15.94
N THR A 21 -31.04 -30.00 16.78
CA THR A 21 -31.45 -28.58 16.90
C THR A 21 -31.13 -27.85 15.60
N GLU A 22 -32.11 -27.71 14.71
CA GLU A 22 -32.07 -26.76 13.59
C GLU A 22 -32.14 -25.33 14.17
N GLY A 23 -31.02 -24.59 14.17
CA GLY A 23 -30.91 -23.23 14.72
C GLY A 23 -29.48 -22.75 15.03
N PHE A 24 -29.35 -21.51 15.52
CA PHE A 24 -28.07 -20.93 15.99
C PHE A 24 -28.12 -20.62 17.52
N PRO A 25 -28.25 -21.64 18.40
CA PRO A 25 -28.37 -21.42 19.85
C PRO A 25 -27.09 -20.87 20.51
N ASP A 26 -25.99 -20.77 19.76
CA ASP A 26 -24.71 -20.24 20.20
C ASP A 26 -24.52 -18.73 19.92
N MET A 27 -25.59 -18.03 19.54
CA MET A 27 -25.58 -16.58 19.34
C MET A 27 -25.33 -15.84 20.67
N ASN A 28 -24.43 -14.86 20.62
CA ASN A 28 -24.00 -14.02 21.73
C ASN A 28 -24.03 -12.56 21.28
N TYR A 29 -25.17 -11.88 21.41
CA TYR A 29 -25.36 -10.51 20.94
C TYR A 29 -26.20 -9.65 21.89
N VAL A 30 -26.13 -8.34 21.63
CA VAL A 30 -26.99 -7.32 22.23
C VAL A 30 -27.49 -6.36 21.14
N VAL A 31 -28.62 -5.73 21.40
CA VAL A 31 -29.17 -4.66 20.54
C VAL A 31 -28.97 -3.32 21.25
N GLY A 32 -28.50 -2.31 20.51
CA GLY A 32 -28.21 -0.98 21.04
C GLY A 32 -28.55 0.15 20.09
N ASN A 33 -28.30 1.39 20.51
CA ASN A 33 -28.45 2.60 19.69
C ASN A 33 -27.23 3.52 19.76
N THR A 34 -27.05 4.38 18.77
CA THR A 34 -26.01 5.43 18.81
C THR A 34 -26.55 6.72 19.44
N SER A 35 -25.66 7.47 20.11
CA SER A 35 -25.90 8.86 20.54
C SER A 35 -25.56 9.88 19.43
N GLY A 36 -25.26 9.40 18.21
CA GLY A 36 -24.68 10.14 17.09
C GLY A 36 -25.62 11.18 16.48
N MET A 37 -25.05 12.19 15.82
CA MET A 37 -25.69 13.45 15.40
C MET A 37 -26.15 13.52 13.94
N ASP A 38 -26.06 12.42 13.19
CA ASP A 38 -26.05 12.51 11.73
C ASP A 38 -27.40 12.88 11.09
N VAL A 39 -28.53 12.62 11.76
CA VAL A 39 -29.85 13.05 11.27
C VAL A 39 -30.77 13.54 12.40
N GLY A 40 -31.07 14.85 12.42
CA GLY A 40 -32.14 15.47 13.23
C GLY A 40 -31.71 16.49 14.30
N ASN A 41 -32.68 16.96 15.11
CA ASN A 41 -32.42 17.85 16.25
C ASN A 41 -31.93 17.03 17.45
N ILE A 42 -30.63 17.02 17.69
CA ILE A 42 -30.03 16.31 18.84
C ILE A 42 -29.67 17.33 19.93
N PRO A 43 -29.98 17.05 21.21
CA PRO A 43 -29.55 17.91 22.32
C PRO A 43 -28.02 18.10 22.33
N ALA A 44 -27.56 19.31 22.65
CA ALA A 44 -26.12 19.59 22.74
C ALA A 44 -25.45 18.94 23.97
N ALA A 45 -26.20 18.78 25.08
CA ALA A 45 -25.68 18.19 26.31
C ALA A 45 -25.63 16.65 26.21
N LEU A 46 -24.51 16.03 26.60
CA LEU A 46 -24.31 14.60 26.41
C LEU A 46 -25.27 13.75 27.24
N GLY A 47 -25.52 14.11 28.50
CA GLY A 47 -26.50 13.40 29.33
C GLY A 47 -27.92 13.40 28.76
N GLN A 48 -28.34 14.47 28.08
CA GLN A 48 -29.65 14.53 27.40
C GLN A 48 -29.68 13.66 26.15
N ARG A 49 -28.59 13.64 25.36
CA ARG A 49 -28.46 12.72 24.21
C ARG A 49 -28.60 11.27 24.65
N ILE A 50 -27.89 10.89 25.71
CA ILE A 50 -27.94 9.53 26.26
C ILE A 50 -29.37 9.21 26.74
N GLY A 51 -29.99 10.11 27.50
CA GLY A 51 -31.36 9.92 28.00
C GLY A 51 -32.39 9.77 26.88
N ASP A 52 -32.31 10.59 25.83
CA ASP A 52 -33.24 10.55 24.71
C ASP A 52 -33.10 9.25 23.89
N GLN A 53 -31.87 8.79 23.65
CA GLN A 53 -31.63 7.57 22.87
C GLN A 53 -31.90 6.28 23.66
N ALA A 54 -31.77 6.33 24.99
CA ALA A 54 -32.14 5.20 25.84
C ALA A 54 -33.64 4.89 25.78
N GLN A 55 -34.49 5.89 25.52
CA GLN A 55 -35.94 5.71 25.37
C GLN A 55 -36.31 4.84 24.15
N LEU A 56 -35.42 4.70 23.17
CA LEU A 56 -35.65 3.83 22.01
C LEU A 56 -35.48 2.33 22.34
N GLY A 57 -34.97 2.03 23.54
CA GLY A 57 -34.70 0.67 24.01
C GLY A 57 -33.38 0.13 23.47
N GLY A 58 -32.79 -0.84 24.17
CA GLY A 58 -31.44 -1.32 23.88
C GLY A 58 -30.65 -1.48 25.19
N SER A 59 -29.64 -2.34 25.19
CA SER A 59 -28.81 -2.61 26.38
C SER A 59 -27.41 -2.01 26.29
N VAL A 60 -27.05 -1.45 25.13
CA VAL A 60 -25.75 -0.82 24.88
C VAL A 60 -25.95 0.47 24.07
N MET A 61 -25.09 1.46 24.33
CA MET A 61 -25.12 2.74 23.64
C MET A 61 -23.75 3.12 23.09
N GLU A 62 -23.70 3.52 21.82
CA GLU A 62 -22.49 4.13 21.27
C GLU A 62 -22.47 5.63 21.56
N VAL A 63 -21.49 6.11 22.32
CA VAL A 63 -21.37 7.51 22.72
C VAL A 63 -20.28 8.23 21.93
N GLN A 64 -20.65 9.28 21.20
CA GLN A 64 -19.70 10.06 20.40
C GLN A 64 -18.97 11.13 21.22
N ILE A 65 -17.64 11.07 21.22
CA ILE A 65 -16.74 12.03 21.88
C ILE A 65 -15.75 12.59 20.84
N TYR A 66 -15.96 13.83 20.41
CA TYR A 66 -15.17 14.45 19.35
C TYR A 66 -13.78 14.87 19.82
N ASN A 67 -13.68 15.57 20.95
CA ASN A 67 -12.43 16.20 21.38
C ASN A 67 -11.87 15.54 22.64
N PRO A 68 -10.68 14.91 22.58
CA PRO A 68 -10.03 14.35 23.77
C PRO A 68 -9.87 15.37 24.91
N SER A 69 -9.83 16.67 24.61
CA SER A 69 -9.68 17.73 25.61
C SER A 69 -10.96 17.97 26.44
N THR A 70 -12.13 17.58 25.94
CA THR A 70 -13.42 17.73 26.65
C THR A 70 -13.81 16.48 27.43
N PHE A 71 -13.06 15.39 27.26
CA PHE A 71 -13.33 14.08 27.86
C PHE A 71 -13.54 14.15 29.38
N LYS A 72 -12.82 15.03 30.09
CA LYS A 72 -12.97 15.21 31.55
C LYS A 72 -14.36 15.67 31.98
N ILE A 73 -15.03 16.49 31.17
CA ILE A 73 -16.39 16.96 31.45
C ILE A 73 -17.39 15.90 31.00
N GLU A 74 -17.21 15.37 29.79
CA GLU A 74 -18.11 14.40 29.18
C GLU A 74 -18.18 13.09 29.98
N LYS A 75 -17.06 12.63 30.57
CA LYS A 75 -17.04 11.39 31.38
C LYS A 75 -17.92 11.45 32.63
N GLU A 76 -18.06 12.62 33.27
CA GLU A 76 -18.89 12.76 34.47
C GLU A 76 -20.38 12.69 34.11
N GLU A 77 -20.76 13.27 32.97
CA GLU A 77 -22.10 13.11 32.41
C GLU A 77 -22.37 11.64 32.07
N ILE A 78 -21.40 10.94 31.46
CA ILE A 78 -21.50 9.51 31.17
C ILE A 78 -21.70 8.71 32.47
N TYR A 79 -20.87 8.91 33.50
CA TYR A 79 -21.03 8.18 34.78
C TYR A 79 -22.42 8.34 35.37
N SER A 80 -22.97 9.55 35.36
CA SER A 80 -24.28 9.81 35.95
C SER A 80 -25.43 9.23 35.10
N SER A 81 -25.43 9.46 33.79
CA SER A 81 -26.53 9.05 32.91
C SER A 81 -26.53 7.56 32.63
N VAL A 82 -25.39 6.97 32.28
CA VAL A 82 -25.29 5.56 31.88
C VAL A 82 -25.57 4.63 33.06
N GLN A 83 -25.05 4.95 34.25
CA GLN A 83 -25.30 4.16 35.46
C GLN A 83 -26.79 4.16 35.84
N GLN A 84 -27.45 5.32 35.76
CA GLN A 84 -28.88 5.44 36.07
C GLN A 84 -29.75 4.64 35.11
N LEU A 85 -29.32 4.53 33.85
CA LEU A 85 -30.05 3.84 32.80
C LEU A 85 -29.68 2.35 32.68
N GLY A 86 -28.63 1.89 33.36
CA GLY A 86 -28.18 0.50 33.32
C GLY A 86 -27.70 0.06 31.93
N LEU A 87 -27.02 0.93 31.21
CA LEU A 87 -26.55 0.69 29.85
C LEU A 87 -25.05 0.39 29.82
N ASP A 88 -24.61 -0.52 28.95
CA ASP A 88 -23.20 -0.60 28.56
C ASP A 88 -22.88 0.46 27.50
N ILE A 89 -21.61 0.81 27.31
CA ILE A 89 -21.21 1.79 26.29
C ILE A 89 -20.11 1.30 25.33
N SER A 90 -20.22 1.70 24.07
CA SER A 90 -19.09 1.87 23.14
C SER A 90 -18.82 3.35 22.94
N LEU A 91 -17.67 3.71 22.38
CA LEU A 91 -17.31 5.11 22.13
C LEU A 91 -17.04 5.35 20.65
N HIS A 92 -17.58 6.40 20.07
CA HIS A 92 -17.23 6.83 18.71
C HIS A 92 -16.27 8.02 18.77
N SER A 93 -15.15 7.95 18.05
CA SER A 93 -14.16 9.06 17.99
C SER A 93 -14.52 10.13 16.95
N GLU A 94 -13.68 11.14 16.75
CA GLU A 94 -13.87 12.14 15.68
C GLU A 94 -14.05 11.47 14.30
N PRO A 95 -15.23 11.60 13.66
CA PRO A 95 -15.53 10.88 12.42
C PRO A 95 -14.65 11.35 11.25
N ASN A 96 -14.20 12.60 11.23
CA ASN A 96 -13.42 13.14 10.12
C ASN A 96 -11.94 12.74 10.12
N LEU A 97 -11.51 11.89 11.05
CA LEU A 97 -10.13 11.51 11.26
C LEU A 97 -9.88 10.04 10.88
N GLY A 98 -9.09 9.80 9.83
CA GLY A 98 -8.69 8.46 9.40
C GLY A 98 -7.17 8.25 9.44
N PHE A 99 -6.74 6.99 9.37
CA PHE A 99 -5.35 6.56 9.58
C PHE A 99 -4.62 6.16 8.29
N ALA A 100 -5.26 6.30 7.13
CA ALA A 100 -4.73 5.81 5.85
C ALA A 100 -3.91 6.84 5.06
N SER A 101 -3.60 8.00 5.61
CA SER A 101 -2.89 9.07 4.88
C SER A 101 -1.38 8.92 4.90
N ALA A 102 -0.73 9.13 3.76
CA ALA A 102 0.71 9.03 3.59
C ALA A 102 1.41 10.39 3.45
N TYR A 103 0.82 11.46 3.98
CA TYR A 103 1.37 12.80 3.85
C TYR A 103 1.28 13.59 5.16
N LYS A 104 2.22 14.52 5.28
CA LYS A 104 2.18 15.62 6.25
C LYS A 104 1.71 16.89 5.56
N THR A 105 0.54 17.38 5.97
CA THR A 105 -0.05 18.60 5.41
C THR A 105 0.80 19.82 5.77
N ARG A 106 1.23 20.61 4.79
CA ARG A 106 2.02 21.84 5.03
C ARG A 106 1.18 23.04 5.49
N GLY A 107 -0.16 22.92 5.52
CA GLY A 107 -1.10 23.98 5.91
C GLY A 107 -1.97 23.64 7.13
N GLN A 108 -2.77 24.62 7.59
CA GLN A 108 -3.70 24.54 8.75
C GLN A 108 -4.91 23.58 8.55
N GLN A 109 -4.79 22.54 7.73
CA GLN A 109 -5.86 21.54 7.59
C GLN A 109 -5.68 20.44 8.63
N ALA A 110 -6.76 20.08 9.32
CA ALA A 110 -6.80 19.12 10.41
C ALA A 110 -6.70 17.64 9.95
N GLN A 111 -6.10 17.37 8.79
CA GLN A 111 -5.98 16.03 8.21
C GLN A 111 -4.50 15.68 7.96
N GLY A 112 -4.20 14.38 7.82
CA GLY A 112 -2.86 13.85 7.55
C GLY A 112 -2.33 12.95 8.67
N PHE A 113 -1.23 12.25 8.37
CA PHE A 113 -0.67 11.19 9.21
C PHE A 113 -0.40 11.66 10.66
N GLU A 114 0.29 12.78 10.82
CA GLU A 114 0.68 13.28 12.16
C GLU A 114 -0.54 13.76 12.96
N THR A 115 -1.54 14.33 12.31
CA THR A 115 -2.76 14.80 12.97
C THR A 115 -3.55 13.63 13.53
N ALA A 116 -3.72 12.56 12.74
CA ALA A 116 -4.37 11.34 13.19
C ALA A 116 -3.66 10.70 14.39
N GLN A 117 -2.32 10.63 14.31
CA GLN A 117 -1.50 10.08 15.39
C GLN A 117 -1.60 10.92 16.68
N ALA A 118 -1.50 12.25 16.59
CA ALA A 118 -1.54 13.12 17.75
C ALA A 118 -2.91 13.12 18.44
N TYR A 119 -3.99 13.12 17.64
CA TYR A 119 -5.35 13.01 18.13
C TYR A 119 -5.57 11.69 18.88
N PHE A 120 -5.32 10.56 18.20
CA PHE A 120 -5.68 9.25 18.73
C PHE A 120 -4.85 8.87 19.95
N LYS A 121 -3.58 9.32 20.01
CA LYS A 121 -2.74 9.22 21.21
C LYS A 121 -3.42 9.88 22.43
N ARG A 122 -3.92 11.11 22.28
CA ARG A 122 -4.60 11.82 23.37
C ARG A 122 -5.91 11.14 23.74
N TYR A 123 -6.66 10.68 22.73
CA TYR A 123 -7.91 9.96 22.93
C TYR A 123 -7.71 8.68 23.76
N LEU A 124 -6.75 7.83 23.35
CA LEU A 124 -6.39 6.60 24.07
C LEU A 124 -5.90 6.86 25.50
N ASN A 125 -5.17 7.96 25.73
CA ASN A 125 -4.76 8.32 27.10
C ASN A 125 -5.98 8.67 27.97
N GLN A 126 -6.88 9.52 27.47
CA GLN A 126 -8.07 9.91 28.23
C GLN A 126 -9.00 8.73 28.49
N LEU A 127 -9.14 7.81 27.54
CA LEU A 127 -9.90 6.58 27.74
C LEU A 127 -9.25 5.66 28.78
N ALA A 128 -7.91 5.58 28.82
CA ALA A 128 -7.22 4.82 29.85
C ALA A 128 -7.48 5.41 31.26
N ILE A 129 -7.50 6.75 31.40
CA ILE A 129 -7.90 7.42 32.65
C ILE A 129 -9.35 7.02 33.00
N PHE A 130 -10.25 7.12 32.04
CA PHE A 130 -11.68 6.83 32.22
C PHE A 130 -11.92 5.38 32.67
N LYS A 131 -11.30 4.39 32.01
CA LYS A 131 -11.43 2.97 32.42
C LYS A 131 -10.83 2.72 33.81
N LYS A 132 -9.70 3.37 34.15
CA LYS A 132 -9.05 3.24 35.46
C LYS A 132 -9.91 3.83 36.58
N GLU A 133 -10.46 5.02 36.36
CA GLU A 133 -11.37 5.67 37.32
C GLU A 133 -12.66 4.86 37.52
N LYS A 134 -13.28 4.38 36.44
CA LYS A 134 -14.45 3.49 36.52
C LYS A 134 -14.14 2.24 37.34
N HIS A 135 -13.00 1.59 37.08
CA HIS A 135 -12.60 0.38 37.80
C HIS A 135 -12.37 0.61 39.30
N ASN A 136 -11.95 1.82 39.70
CA ASN A 136 -11.74 2.19 41.10
C ASN A 136 -13.02 2.62 41.83
N ARG A 137 -14.16 2.68 41.12
CA ARG A 137 -15.46 3.12 41.63
C ARG A 137 -16.40 1.93 41.71
N ASP A 138 -16.66 1.47 42.94
CA ASP A 138 -17.58 0.36 43.21
C ASP A 138 -19.06 0.71 42.94
N ASP A 139 -19.38 2.01 42.77
CA ASP A 139 -20.73 2.50 42.51
C ASP A 139 -21.13 2.49 41.02
N LEU A 140 -20.22 2.08 40.13
CA LEU A 140 -20.42 2.06 38.68
C LEU A 140 -20.40 0.63 38.12
N ASP A 141 -21.55 0.18 37.65
CA ASP A 141 -21.83 -1.16 37.14
C ASP A 141 -22.30 -1.13 35.68
N PHE A 142 -21.40 -0.69 34.79
CA PHE A 142 -21.56 -0.78 33.35
C PHE A 142 -20.23 -1.17 32.67
N GLU A 143 -20.28 -1.73 31.47
CA GLU A 143 -19.10 -2.05 30.68
C GLU A 143 -18.74 -0.94 29.68
N ILE A 144 -17.43 -0.70 29.52
CA ILE A 144 -16.89 0.13 28.45
C ILE A 144 -16.25 -0.81 27.44
N THR A 145 -16.92 -1.00 26.32
CA THR A 145 -16.57 -1.99 25.29
C THR A 145 -15.38 -1.50 24.44
N ARG A 146 -15.63 -1.09 23.19
CA ARG A 146 -14.61 -0.71 22.20
C ARG A 146 -14.84 0.72 21.70
N ILE A 147 -13.80 1.28 21.10
CA ILE A 147 -13.88 2.52 20.33
C ILE A 147 -14.27 2.15 18.90
N ASN A 148 -15.17 2.88 18.26
CA ASN A 148 -15.51 2.78 16.86
C ASN A 148 -14.89 3.95 16.06
N PRO A 149 -13.63 3.85 15.61
CA PRO A 149 -13.04 4.87 14.75
C PRO A 149 -13.20 4.55 13.26
N HIS A 150 -13.31 5.58 12.42
CA HIS A 150 -13.19 5.42 10.98
C HIS A 150 -11.76 5.08 10.58
N MET A 151 -11.60 4.07 9.73
CA MET A 151 -10.27 3.62 9.31
C MET A 151 -9.61 4.60 8.33
N SER A 152 -10.40 5.22 7.45
CA SER A 152 -9.93 6.14 6.42
C SER A 152 -10.98 7.20 6.13
N THR A 153 -10.55 8.44 6.00
CA THR A 153 -11.37 9.59 5.57
C THR A 153 -10.79 10.30 4.34
N SER A 154 -9.69 9.76 3.79
CA SER A 154 -8.98 10.37 2.67
C SER A 154 -9.29 9.66 1.36
N PRO A 155 -9.50 10.42 0.26
CA PRO A 155 -9.78 9.85 -1.06
C PRO A 155 -8.58 9.08 -1.61
N ILE A 156 -8.85 8.11 -2.48
CA ILE A 156 -7.82 7.40 -3.24
C ILE A 156 -7.02 8.42 -4.08
N PRO A 157 -5.68 8.41 -4.02
CA PRO A 157 -4.87 9.32 -4.82
C PRO A 157 -5.02 8.99 -6.32
N ALA A 158 -5.00 10.03 -7.16
CA ALA A 158 -5.00 9.84 -8.61
C ALA A 158 -3.75 9.06 -9.05
N LEU A 159 -3.84 8.29 -10.15
CA LEU A 159 -2.67 7.55 -10.67
C LEU A 159 -1.53 8.47 -11.10
N GLN A 160 -1.84 9.72 -11.48
CA GLN A 160 -0.86 10.76 -11.81
C GLN A 160 -1.24 12.06 -11.12
N GLU A 161 -0.44 12.46 -10.13
CA GLU A 161 -0.54 13.77 -9.49
C GLU A 161 0.26 14.81 -10.28
N ARG A 162 -0.25 16.05 -10.35
CA ARG A 162 0.43 17.12 -11.10
C ARG A 162 1.61 17.71 -10.34
N MET A 163 1.48 17.94 -9.03
CA MET A 163 2.52 18.44 -8.13
C MET A 163 2.12 18.16 -6.67
N ALA A 164 3.07 17.71 -5.84
CA ALA A 164 2.84 17.53 -4.40
C ALA A 164 2.93 18.88 -3.65
N SER A 165 1.88 19.23 -2.91
CA SER A 165 1.90 20.32 -1.91
C SER A 165 2.50 19.88 -0.57
N ASP A 166 2.47 18.58 -0.31
CA ASP A 166 2.73 17.98 0.99
C ASP A 166 3.97 17.09 0.98
N VAL A 167 4.44 16.71 2.16
CA VAL A 167 5.60 15.82 2.30
C VAL A 167 5.09 14.38 2.42
N GLY A 168 5.44 13.56 1.43
CA GLY A 168 5.17 12.13 1.48
C GLY A 168 5.94 11.45 2.62
N LEU A 169 5.23 10.62 3.38
CA LEU A 169 5.75 9.86 4.50
C LEU A 169 5.76 8.36 4.16
N ASP A 170 6.69 7.62 4.72
CA ASP A 170 6.58 6.16 4.74
C ASP A 170 5.59 5.68 5.81
N ILE A 171 5.37 4.37 5.84
CA ILE A 171 4.46 3.68 6.77
C ILE A 171 4.76 3.87 8.26
N PHE A 172 5.96 4.33 8.63
CA PHE A 172 6.34 4.62 10.01
C PHE A 172 6.23 6.13 10.32
N GLY A 173 5.88 6.92 9.31
CA GLY A 173 5.64 8.36 9.40
C GLY A 173 6.92 9.19 9.35
N TYR A 174 8.01 8.66 8.79
CA TYR A 174 9.17 9.47 8.43
C TYR A 174 9.00 10.02 7.01
N PRO A 175 9.49 11.23 6.69
CA PRO A 175 9.61 11.69 5.32
C PRO A 175 10.30 10.62 4.47
N VAL A 176 9.63 10.18 3.41
CA VAL A 176 10.07 8.98 2.67
C VAL A 176 11.48 9.17 2.10
N ASN A 177 11.86 10.39 1.71
CA ASN A 177 13.15 10.70 1.11
C ASN A 177 14.23 11.10 2.15
N GLU A 178 13.93 11.12 3.45
CA GLU A 178 14.88 11.50 4.50
C GLU A 178 15.81 10.32 4.84
N TYR A 179 17.09 10.49 4.48
CA TYR A 179 18.14 9.46 4.58
C TYR A 179 19.50 10.04 5.01
N ASP A 180 19.51 11.04 5.88
CA ASP A 180 20.76 11.41 6.56
C ASP A 180 21.14 10.39 7.64
N ASP A 181 22.37 10.48 8.15
CA ASP A 181 22.90 9.53 9.12
C ASP A 181 22.06 9.47 10.40
N SER A 182 21.57 10.61 10.89
CA SER A 182 20.75 10.66 12.11
C SER A 182 19.41 9.97 11.90
N ALA A 183 18.73 10.27 10.79
CA ALA A 183 17.45 9.64 10.45
C ALA A 183 17.61 8.13 10.25
N ARG A 184 18.67 7.71 9.54
CA ARG A 184 18.96 6.29 9.30
C ARG A 184 19.30 5.54 10.57
N GLU A 185 20.16 6.09 11.43
CA GLU A 185 20.49 5.51 12.73
C GLU A 185 19.25 5.37 13.62
N GLN A 186 18.39 6.39 13.63
CA GLN A 186 17.12 6.34 14.34
C GLN A 186 16.22 5.21 13.82
N ARG A 187 15.98 5.15 12.51
CA ARG A 187 15.17 4.11 11.87
C ARG A 187 15.72 2.72 12.15
N ASN A 188 17.03 2.51 12.06
CA ASN A 188 17.65 1.21 12.36
C ASN A 188 17.48 0.83 13.83
N ARG A 189 17.74 1.77 14.76
CA ARG A 189 17.57 1.55 16.20
C ARG A 189 16.13 1.19 16.58
N GLU A 190 15.16 1.76 15.87
CA GLU A 190 13.73 1.50 16.07
C GLU A 190 13.22 0.32 15.23
N SER A 191 14.08 -0.32 14.41
CA SER A 191 13.71 -1.37 13.45
C SER A 191 12.63 -0.92 12.43
N GLN A 192 12.65 0.36 12.06
CA GLN A 192 11.72 1.05 11.17
C GLN A 192 12.40 1.57 9.89
N ASN A 193 13.41 0.84 9.40
CA ASN A 193 14.11 1.21 8.17
C ASN A 193 13.64 0.36 6.99
N ILE A 194 12.72 0.87 6.17
CA ILE A 194 12.27 0.17 4.96
C ILE A 194 13.43 -0.06 3.96
N TYR A 195 14.42 0.85 3.93
CA TYR A 195 15.57 0.79 3.02
C TYR A 195 16.64 -0.21 3.45
N ALA A 196 16.51 -0.83 4.62
CA ALA A 196 17.37 -1.94 5.04
C ALA A 196 17.03 -3.27 4.33
N ASN A 197 15.92 -3.31 3.59
CA ASN A 197 15.46 -4.49 2.88
C ASN A 197 15.98 -4.47 1.42
N ASN A 198 16.92 -5.36 1.12
CA ASN A 198 17.53 -5.45 -0.21
C ASN A 198 16.52 -5.82 -1.30
N ASP A 199 15.57 -6.72 -1.01
CA ASP A 199 14.56 -7.12 -1.99
C ASP A 199 13.59 -5.96 -2.30
N PHE A 200 13.27 -5.15 -1.29
CA PHE A 200 12.55 -3.90 -1.52
C PHE A 200 13.35 -2.96 -2.43
N LEU A 201 14.65 -2.76 -2.20
CA LEU A 201 15.48 -1.87 -3.03
C LEU A 201 15.56 -2.34 -4.50
N ARG A 202 15.67 -3.66 -4.74
CA ARG A 202 15.57 -4.25 -6.10
C ARG A 202 14.22 -3.95 -6.74
N ARG A 203 13.13 -4.14 -5.99
CA ARG A 203 11.78 -3.88 -6.50
C ARG A 203 11.54 -2.40 -6.76
N MET A 204 12.01 -1.53 -5.87
CA MET A 204 11.93 -0.07 -6.00
C MET A 204 12.63 0.43 -7.26
N TYR A 205 13.73 -0.22 -7.68
CA TYR A 205 14.36 0.06 -8.97
C TYR A 205 13.36 -0.10 -10.13
N TYR A 206 12.70 -1.26 -10.22
CA TYR A 206 11.73 -1.52 -11.30
C TYR A 206 10.43 -0.73 -11.17
N THR A 207 9.91 -0.58 -9.95
CA THR A 207 8.58 0.00 -9.73
C THR A 207 8.60 1.52 -9.73
N PHE A 208 9.61 2.14 -9.13
CA PHE A 208 9.67 3.58 -8.96
C PHE A 208 10.77 4.22 -9.81
N VAL A 209 12.03 3.79 -9.65
CA VAL A 209 13.17 4.48 -10.26
C VAL A 209 13.08 4.43 -11.79
N LYS A 210 12.92 3.23 -12.35
CA LYS A 210 12.84 2.99 -13.80
C LYS A 210 11.53 3.50 -14.41
N LYS A 211 10.39 3.28 -13.74
CA LYS A 211 9.06 3.56 -14.30
C LYS A 211 8.55 4.99 -14.07
N ARG A 212 8.91 5.64 -12.96
CA ARG A 212 8.33 6.93 -12.52
C ARG A 212 9.34 8.04 -12.31
N ALA A 213 10.52 7.73 -11.79
CA ALA A 213 11.48 8.75 -11.40
C ALA A 213 12.18 9.42 -12.59
N VAL A 214 12.29 8.71 -13.73
CA VAL A 214 12.91 9.23 -14.95
C VAL A 214 12.00 9.15 -16.16
N ASN A 215 12.19 10.08 -17.10
CA ASN A 215 11.50 10.08 -18.39
C ASN A 215 12.15 9.13 -19.39
N GLN A 216 13.45 8.84 -19.24
CA GLN A 216 14.22 8.01 -20.16
C GLN A 216 15.27 7.20 -19.37
N GLU A 217 15.28 5.87 -19.58
CA GLU A 217 16.07 4.93 -18.78
C GLU A 217 17.57 5.21 -18.82
N PHE A 218 18.10 5.62 -19.98
CA PHE A 218 19.53 5.91 -20.11
C PHE A 218 20.03 7.04 -19.21
N GLN A 219 19.16 7.94 -18.74
CA GLN A 219 19.54 8.99 -17.81
C GLN A 219 20.01 8.39 -16.48
N LEU A 220 19.39 7.28 -16.04
CA LEU A 220 19.81 6.52 -14.88
C LEU A 220 21.18 5.88 -15.10
N PHE A 221 21.37 5.19 -16.23
CA PHE A 221 22.61 4.48 -16.49
C PHE A 221 23.79 5.45 -16.67
N ASN A 222 23.63 6.47 -17.52
CA ASN A 222 24.72 7.35 -17.93
C ASN A 222 25.06 8.42 -16.89
N SER A 223 24.04 9.00 -16.22
CA SER A 223 24.26 10.16 -15.35
C SER A 223 24.30 9.79 -13.86
N PHE A 224 23.79 8.61 -13.51
CA PHE A 224 23.61 8.22 -12.12
C PHE A 224 24.44 6.98 -11.75
N PHE A 225 24.10 5.78 -12.23
CA PHE A 225 24.80 4.55 -11.79
C PHE A 225 26.28 4.53 -12.18
N SER A 226 26.61 4.95 -13.41
CA SER A 226 28.01 5.03 -13.86
C SER A 226 28.87 6.02 -13.05
N ARG A 227 28.25 6.97 -12.34
CA ARG A 227 28.97 7.95 -11.51
C ARG A 227 29.41 7.36 -10.16
N TYR A 228 28.62 6.44 -9.61
CA TYR A 228 28.83 5.89 -8.27
C TYR A 228 29.42 4.47 -8.29
N SER A 229 29.37 3.78 -9.43
CA SER A 229 29.93 2.44 -9.61
C SER A 229 30.80 2.34 -10.87
N ASP A 230 32.11 2.13 -10.67
CA ASP A 230 33.05 1.91 -11.77
C ASP A 230 32.74 0.61 -12.53
N LYS A 231 32.37 -0.46 -11.82
CA LYS A 231 32.00 -1.74 -12.42
C LYS A 231 30.78 -1.58 -13.34
N PHE A 232 29.76 -0.85 -12.88
CA PHE A 232 28.61 -0.53 -13.71
C PHE A 232 29.01 0.28 -14.96
N ASP A 233 29.84 1.31 -14.79
CA ASP A 233 30.30 2.12 -15.92
C ASP A 233 31.06 1.29 -16.97
N ARG A 234 31.91 0.35 -16.55
CA ARG A 234 32.61 -0.57 -17.47
C ARG A 234 31.65 -1.48 -18.23
N ILE A 235 30.69 -2.09 -17.54
CA ILE A 235 29.61 -2.87 -18.17
C ILE A 235 28.85 -2.01 -19.18
N PHE A 236 28.48 -0.78 -18.81
CA PHE A 236 27.74 0.12 -19.68
C PHE A 236 28.57 0.61 -20.88
N ARG A 237 29.88 0.79 -20.74
CA ARG A 237 30.78 1.08 -21.85
C ARG A 237 30.84 -0.07 -22.85
N ASP A 238 30.90 -1.32 -22.39
CA ASP A 238 30.84 -2.48 -23.30
C ASP A 238 29.49 -2.57 -24.02
N ALA A 239 28.38 -2.31 -23.34
CA ALA A 239 27.06 -2.24 -23.97
C ALA A 239 27.01 -1.16 -25.07
N LYS A 240 27.52 0.05 -24.80
CA LYS A 240 27.63 1.14 -25.78
C LYS A 240 28.54 0.77 -26.94
N ARG A 241 29.64 0.06 -26.69
CA ARG A 241 30.52 -0.45 -27.75
C ARG A 241 29.78 -1.40 -28.68
N LYS A 242 29.10 -2.41 -28.13
CA LYS A 242 28.33 -3.39 -28.92
C LYS A 242 27.22 -2.73 -29.73
N ALA A 243 26.55 -1.73 -29.16
CA ALA A 243 25.56 -0.94 -29.89
C ALA A 243 26.20 -0.15 -31.05
N ALA A 244 27.35 0.49 -30.82
CA ALA A 244 28.09 1.20 -31.87
C ALA A 244 28.59 0.25 -32.97
N ASP A 245 29.05 -0.95 -32.62
CA ASP A 245 29.47 -1.98 -33.58
C ASP A 245 28.31 -2.46 -34.45
N GLU A 246 27.11 -2.60 -33.88
CA GLU A 246 25.92 -2.94 -34.66
C GLU A 246 25.52 -1.83 -35.63
N PHE A 247 25.61 -0.56 -35.23
CA PHE A 247 25.35 0.57 -36.13
C PHE A 247 26.41 0.70 -37.22
N TYR A 248 27.66 0.35 -36.93
CA TYR A 248 28.73 0.23 -37.91
C TYR A 248 28.39 -0.84 -38.95
N ASP A 249 27.99 -2.04 -38.52
CA ASP A 249 27.61 -3.13 -39.42
C ASP A 249 26.38 -2.76 -40.28
N ARG A 250 25.33 -2.18 -39.67
CA ARG A 250 24.14 -1.70 -40.40
C ARG A 250 24.46 -0.61 -41.43
N GLY A 251 25.46 0.24 -41.16
CA GLY A 251 25.94 1.23 -42.12
C GLY A 251 26.58 0.61 -43.38
N LEU A 252 26.94 -0.68 -43.32
CA LEU A 252 27.65 -1.40 -44.38
C LEU A 252 26.77 -2.44 -45.10
N GLU A 253 25.63 -2.87 -44.52
CA GLU A 253 24.81 -4.00 -45.00
C GLU A 253 24.41 -3.90 -46.48
N ASP A 254 24.01 -2.71 -46.95
CA ASP A 254 23.52 -2.48 -48.33
C ASP A 254 24.57 -1.93 -49.32
N GLN A 255 25.84 -1.89 -48.92
CA GLN A 255 26.93 -1.27 -49.70
C GLN A 255 27.74 -2.33 -50.47
N SER A 256 28.26 -1.97 -51.65
CA SER A 256 29.24 -2.79 -52.38
C SER A 256 30.56 -2.92 -51.62
N GLU A 257 31.42 -3.89 -51.96
CA GLU A 257 32.70 -4.10 -51.24
C GLU A 257 33.60 -2.84 -51.27
N ASP A 258 33.67 -2.15 -52.40
CA ASP A 258 34.43 -0.92 -52.55
C ASP A 258 33.84 0.22 -51.68
N GLU A 259 32.52 0.40 -51.71
CA GLU A 259 31.82 1.40 -50.88
C GLU A 259 31.97 1.10 -49.38
N ARG A 260 31.96 -0.19 -48.99
CA ARG A 260 32.20 -0.59 -47.60
C ARG A 260 33.57 -0.15 -47.15
N LEU A 261 34.62 -0.42 -47.94
CA LEU A 261 35.98 -0.03 -47.60
C LEU A 261 36.11 1.49 -47.43
N GLU A 262 35.53 2.28 -48.34
CA GLU A 262 35.51 3.74 -48.23
C GLU A 262 34.83 4.24 -46.95
N ILE A 263 33.66 3.68 -46.61
CA ILE A 263 32.91 4.01 -45.40
C ILE A 263 33.72 3.67 -44.14
N LYS A 264 34.36 2.49 -44.10
CA LYS A 264 35.21 2.08 -42.97
C LYS A 264 36.37 3.04 -42.76
N ILE A 265 37.07 3.41 -43.84
CA ILE A 265 38.18 4.37 -43.80
C ILE A 265 37.69 5.71 -43.25
N ALA A 266 36.54 6.19 -43.74
CA ALA A 266 36.00 7.48 -43.32
C ALA A 266 35.55 7.48 -41.84
N LEU A 267 34.93 6.38 -41.38
CA LEU A 267 34.53 6.20 -39.98
C LEU A 267 35.75 6.19 -39.04
N VAL A 268 36.76 5.38 -39.33
CA VAL A 268 37.99 5.30 -38.53
C VAL A 268 38.76 6.64 -38.56
N SER A 269 38.87 7.27 -39.74
CA SER A 269 39.50 8.59 -39.87
C SER A 269 38.76 9.67 -39.08
N THR A 270 37.43 9.56 -38.98
CA THR A 270 36.62 10.48 -38.18
C THR A 270 36.78 10.21 -36.69
N ALA A 271 36.85 8.94 -36.29
CA ALA A 271 37.14 8.53 -34.90
C ALA A 271 38.50 9.04 -34.43
N GLN A 272 39.54 8.94 -35.27
CA GLN A 272 40.91 9.42 -34.99
C GLN A 272 40.96 10.92 -34.67
N ARG A 273 40.06 11.73 -35.24
CA ARG A 273 39.99 13.18 -34.91
C ARG A 273 39.53 13.45 -33.49
N GLN A 274 38.82 12.50 -32.88
CA GLN A 274 38.30 12.60 -31.52
C GLN A 274 39.11 11.80 -30.49
N ASP A 275 39.82 10.78 -30.96
CA ASP A 275 40.64 9.90 -30.15
C ASP A 275 42.03 9.73 -30.78
N PHE A 276 43.00 10.45 -30.23
CA PHE A 276 44.39 10.42 -30.71
C PHE A 276 45.07 9.05 -30.51
N GLY A 277 44.54 8.17 -29.65
CA GLY A 277 45.08 6.84 -29.41
C GLY A 277 44.89 5.88 -30.60
N VAL A 278 43.93 6.17 -31.48
CA VAL A 278 43.59 5.33 -32.65
C VAL A 278 44.74 5.22 -33.63
N GLU A 279 45.54 6.28 -33.78
CA GLU A 279 46.70 6.29 -34.68
C GLU A 279 47.82 5.37 -34.16
N GLY A 280 48.04 5.33 -32.85
CA GLY A 280 48.97 4.38 -32.23
C GLY A 280 48.50 2.93 -32.41
N ALA A 281 47.22 2.65 -32.15
CA ALA A 281 46.65 1.32 -32.36
C ALA A 281 46.70 0.88 -33.83
N TRP A 282 46.56 1.82 -34.77
CA TRP A 282 46.70 1.53 -36.20
C TRP A 282 48.13 1.14 -36.58
N LEU A 283 49.14 1.84 -36.03
CA LEU A 283 50.55 1.48 -36.23
C LEU A 283 50.84 0.07 -35.72
N ASP A 284 50.36 -0.28 -34.53
CA ASP A 284 50.56 -1.61 -33.94
C ASP A 284 49.93 -2.72 -34.82
N ILE A 285 48.77 -2.45 -35.45
CA ILE A 285 48.08 -3.42 -36.31
C ILE A 285 48.71 -3.48 -37.72
N LEU A 286 49.36 -2.42 -38.21
CA LEU A 286 50.01 -2.42 -39.53
C LEU A 286 51.13 -3.45 -39.63
N GLU A 287 51.87 -3.65 -38.54
CA GLU A 287 52.99 -4.60 -38.43
C GLU A 287 52.54 -6.07 -38.36
N GLU A 288 51.24 -6.35 -38.20
CA GLU A 288 50.72 -7.72 -38.21
C GLU A 288 50.86 -8.37 -39.60
N GLU A 289 51.43 -9.59 -39.63
CA GLU A 289 51.67 -10.36 -40.85
C GLU A 289 50.35 -10.76 -41.57
N PHE A 290 50.44 -10.90 -42.89
CA PHE A 290 49.40 -11.50 -43.72
C PHE A 290 49.28 -13.00 -43.42
N ASP A 291 48.07 -13.55 -43.61
CA ASP A 291 47.84 -15.00 -43.48
C ASP A 291 48.76 -15.81 -44.41
N GLU A 292 49.05 -15.26 -45.60
CA GLU A 292 50.05 -15.77 -46.52
C GLU A 292 50.86 -14.59 -47.08
N PRO A 293 52.20 -14.57 -46.96
CA PRO A 293 53.03 -13.51 -47.55
C PRO A 293 52.99 -13.54 -49.09
N VAL A 294 53.26 -12.41 -49.74
CA VAL A 294 53.44 -12.37 -51.20
C VAL A 294 54.90 -12.62 -51.51
N GLU A 295 55.21 -13.71 -52.21
CA GLU A 295 56.55 -13.95 -52.75
C GLU A 295 56.73 -13.14 -54.04
N LEU A 296 57.71 -12.24 -54.04
CA LEU A 296 58.00 -11.44 -55.23
C LEU A 296 58.84 -12.28 -56.20
N LYS A 297 58.43 -12.32 -57.47
CA LYS A 297 59.16 -13.09 -58.50
C LYS A 297 60.51 -12.48 -58.83
N GLU A 298 60.64 -11.17 -58.63
CA GLU A 298 61.88 -10.43 -58.75
C GLU A 298 62.06 -9.57 -57.48
N PRO A 299 63.15 -9.77 -56.72
CA PRO A 299 63.38 -9.03 -55.50
C PRO A 299 63.61 -7.55 -55.79
N ILE A 300 63.10 -6.70 -54.89
CA ILE A 300 63.17 -5.25 -55.04
C ILE A 300 64.52 -4.78 -54.50
N GLY A 301 65.34 -4.12 -55.32
CA GLY A 301 66.52 -3.39 -54.84
C GLY A 301 67.86 -3.60 -55.55
N GLU A 302 67.91 -3.93 -56.84
CA GLU A 302 69.23 -4.01 -57.53
C GLU A 302 69.88 -2.64 -57.80
N GLU A 303 69.14 -1.52 -57.71
CA GLU A 303 69.63 -0.19 -58.14
C GLU A 303 69.98 0.83 -57.03
N ASP A 304 69.50 0.68 -55.78
CA ASP A 304 69.81 1.62 -54.66
C ASP A 304 70.40 0.89 -53.42
N PRO A 305 71.69 1.09 -53.08
CA PRO A 305 72.37 0.40 -51.99
C PRO A 305 71.91 0.78 -50.56
N ARG A 306 70.86 1.61 -50.41
CA ARG A 306 70.30 2.02 -49.11
C ARG A 306 68.96 1.39 -48.77
N GLN A 307 68.35 0.65 -49.71
CA GLN A 307 67.06 0.00 -49.48
C GLN A 307 67.27 -1.50 -49.18
N PRO A 308 66.56 -2.06 -48.18
CA PRO A 308 66.60 -3.48 -47.92
C PRO A 308 66.07 -4.26 -49.14
N THR A 309 66.66 -5.42 -49.43
CA THR A 309 66.16 -6.33 -50.46
C THR A 309 64.88 -6.98 -49.94
N ILE A 310 63.73 -6.56 -50.46
CA ILE A 310 62.43 -7.15 -50.11
C ILE A 310 62.19 -8.34 -51.04
N GLU A 311 62.23 -9.54 -50.48
CA GLU A 311 61.96 -10.80 -51.19
C GLU A 311 60.49 -11.27 -50.99
N THR A 312 59.92 -10.92 -49.83
CA THR A 312 58.55 -11.23 -49.43
C THR A 312 57.85 -9.97 -48.91
N VAL A 313 56.58 -9.79 -49.26
CA VAL A 313 55.71 -8.78 -48.63
C VAL A 313 54.90 -9.50 -47.57
N GLU A 314 55.23 -9.26 -46.30
CA GLU A 314 54.71 -10.01 -45.16
C GLU A 314 53.63 -9.24 -44.44
N ASN A 315 53.61 -7.91 -44.51
CA ASN A 315 52.63 -7.07 -43.79
C ASN A 315 52.30 -5.78 -44.57
N LEU A 316 51.44 -4.93 -43.98
CA LEU A 316 51.06 -3.65 -44.61
C LEU A 316 52.15 -2.57 -44.50
N SER A 317 53.11 -2.69 -43.59
CA SER A 317 54.27 -1.79 -43.54
C SER A 317 55.17 -1.99 -44.75
N ASP A 318 55.37 -3.23 -45.19
CA ASP A 318 56.11 -3.54 -46.42
C ASP A 318 55.41 -2.90 -47.64
N VAL A 319 54.07 -3.00 -47.70
CA VAL A 319 53.27 -2.32 -48.73
C VAL A 319 53.41 -0.80 -48.66
N ASP A 320 53.54 -0.21 -47.47
CA ASP A 320 53.76 1.23 -47.31
C ASP A 320 55.10 1.66 -47.95
N ASP A 321 56.15 0.87 -47.74
CA ASP A 321 57.46 1.08 -48.33
C ASP A 321 57.44 0.97 -49.87
N LEU A 322 56.62 0.07 -50.42
CA LEU A 322 56.44 -0.09 -51.88
C LEU A 322 55.79 1.12 -52.55
N LEU A 323 55.00 1.91 -51.81
CA LEU A 323 54.28 3.05 -52.35
C LEU A 323 55.12 4.35 -52.40
N GLN A 324 56.31 4.37 -51.79
CA GLN A 324 57.34 5.44 -51.71
C GLN A 324 56.91 6.87 -51.29
N GLN A 325 55.64 7.27 -51.42
CA GLN A 325 55.12 8.63 -51.20
C GLN A 325 53.73 8.69 -50.54
N SER A 326 53.01 7.58 -50.43
CA SER A 326 51.86 7.44 -49.53
C SER A 326 52.32 6.91 -48.19
N ARG A 327 51.51 7.15 -47.16
CA ARG A 327 51.77 6.69 -45.80
C ARG A 327 50.51 6.02 -45.29
N LEU A 328 50.41 4.71 -45.46
CA LEU A 328 49.44 3.83 -44.79
C LEU A 328 49.51 4.02 -43.28
N THR A 329 50.70 4.37 -42.75
CA THR A 329 50.91 4.80 -41.36
C THR A 329 50.02 5.94 -40.89
N LEU A 330 49.49 6.78 -41.78
CA LEU A 330 48.63 7.91 -41.44
C LEU A 330 47.18 7.67 -41.86
N LEU A 331 46.27 7.45 -40.89
CA LEU A 331 44.85 7.20 -41.14
C LEU A 331 44.18 8.29 -42.00
N ASN A 332 44.54 9.56 -41.81
CA ASN A 332 44.00 10.68 -42.61
C ASN A 332 44.45 10.69 -44.09
N ARG A 333 45.42 9.85 -44.47
CA ARG A 333 45.88 9.62 -45.85
C ARG A 333 45.50 8.25 -46.38
N LEU A 334 44.76 7.45 -45.60
CA LEU A 334 44.45 6.07 -45.96
C LEU A 334 43.65 6.00 -47.27
N SER A 335 42.64 6.87 -47.49
CA SER A 335 41.90 6.92 -48.76
C SER A 335 42.80 7.15 -49.98
N SER A 336 43.81 8.03 -49.85
CA SER A 336 44.76 8.28 -50.94
C SER A 336 45.70 7.10 -51.20
N SER A 337 46.01 6.34 -50.15
CA SER A 337 46.89 5.17 -50.25
C SER A 337 46.13 3.98 -50.84
N VAL A 338 44.85 3.80 -50.46
CA VAL A 338 43.94 2.79 -51.04
C VAL A 338 43.73 3.04 -52.52
N TYR A 339 43.46 4.27 -52.95
CA TYR A 339 43.35 4.62 -54.37
C TYR A 339 44.60 4.21 -55.18
N LYS A 340 45.79 4.39 -54.62
CA LYS A 340 47.05 3.99 -55.28
C LYS A 340 47.19 2.47 -55.36
N ILE A 341 46.81 1.75 -54.31
CA ILE A 341 46.80 0.28 -54.28
C ILE A 341 45.81 -0.26 -55.33
N GLU A 342 44.60 0.29 -55.40
CA GLU A 342 43.58 -0.09 -56.39
C GLU A 342 44.05 0.10 -57.84
N ASN A 343 44.77 1.20 -58.09
CA ASN A 343 45.36 1.51 -59.41
C ASN A 343 46.73 0.86 -59.63
N LYS A 344 47.19 0.00 -58.71
CA LYS A 344 48.48 -0.73 -58.77
C LYS A 344 49.70 0.17 -58.93
N GLU A 345 49.69 1.34 -58.28
CA GLU A 345 50.78 2.31 -58.29
C GLU A 345 51.95 1.87 -57.37
N PHE A 346 52.55 0.72 -57.67
CA PHE A 346 53.72 0.17 -57.00
C PHE A 346 54.96 0.37 -57.88
N PRO A 347 55.63 1.56 -57.82
CA PRO A 347 56.73 1.89 -58.73
C PRO A 347 57.96 0.97 -58.61
N LEU A 348 58.08 0.24 -57.50
CA LEU A 348 59.17 -0.69 -57.22
C LEU A 348 58.91 -2.14 -57.69
N VAL A 349 57.66 -2.48 -58.02
CA VAL A 349 57.28 -3.85 -58.45
C VAL A 349 57.15 -3.87 -59.97
N GLN A 350 57.89 -4.74 -60.66
CA GLN A 350 57.86 -4.80 -62.14
C GLN A 350 56.81 -5.79 -62.67
N SER A 351 56.57 -6.89 -61.96
CA SER A 351 55.63 -7.94 -62.36
C SER A 351 54.17 -7.53 -62.15
N GLU A 352 53.38 -7.53 -63.23
CA GLU A 352 51.94 -7.22 -63.14
C GLU A 352 51.14 -8.29 -62.36
N SER A 353 51.60 -9.54 -62.33
CA SER A 353 50.96 -10.55 -61.47
C SER A 353 51.17 -10.26 -60.00
N ASP A 354 52.38 -9.81 -59.66
CA ASP A 354 52.76 -9.57 -58.26
C ASP A 354 52.05 -8.30 -57.77
N LYS A 355 51.87 -7.28 -58.64
CA LYS A 355 51.04 -6.11 -58.33
C LYS A 355 49.57 -6.44 -58.08
N GLU A 356 48.97 -7.36 -58.85
CA GLU A 356 47.59 -7.78 -58.59
C GLU A 356 47.49 -8.55 -57.28
N GLU A 357 48.44 -9.47 -57.01
CA GLU A 357 48.47 -10.23 -55.76
C GLU A 357 48.67 -9.31 -54.54
N ILE A 358 49.59 -8.34 -54.62
CA ILE A 358 49.79 -7.31 -53.58
C ILE A 358 48.52 -6.50 -53.39
N LYS A 359 47.85 -6.07 -54.48
CA LYS A 359 46.60 -5.30 -54.39
C LYS A 359 45.52 -6.09 -53.66
N GLU A 360 45.25 -7.32 -54.09
CA GLU A 360 44.20 -8.16 -53.48
C GLU A 360 44.49 -8.41 -52.00
N LYS A 361 45.73 -8.80 -51.64
CA LYS A 361 46.11 -9.01 -50.24
C LYS A 361 46.11 -7.73 -49.41
N ALA A 362 46.61 -6.62 -49.95
CA ALA A 362 46.65 -5.35 -49.23
C ALA A 362 45.24 -4.79 -48.97
N LEU A 363 44.33 -4.84 -49.95
CA LEU A 363 42.95 -4.36 -49.76
C LEU A 363 42.18 -5.25 -48.77
N ASP A 364 42.31 -6.57 -48.88
CA ASP A 364 41.71 -7.51 -47.90
C ASP A 364 42.28 -7.29 -46.49
N ALA A 365 43.60 -7.14 -46.37
CA ALA A 365 44.25 -6.86 -45.09
C ALA A 365 43.82 -5.51 -44.50
N ILE A 366 43.75 -4.44 -45.29
CA ILE A 366 43.25 -3.12 -44.83
C ILE A 366 41.81 -3.26 -44.35
N ASN A 367 40.96 -3.94 -45.11
CA ASN A 367 39.55 -4.15 -44.75
C ASN A 367 39.41 -4.88 -43.41
N LYS A 368 40.11 -6.02 -43.23
CA LYS A 368 40.14 -6.80 -41.98
C LYS A 368 40.72 -6.00 -40.81
N LYS A 369 41.81 -5.25 -41.05
CA LYS A 369 42.47 -4.45 -40.01
C LYS A 369 41.65 -3.24 -39.59
N LEU A 370 40.86 -2.62 -40.48
CA LEU A 370 39.89 -1.59 -40.13
C LEU A 370 38.75 -2.15 -39.27
N ASP A 371 38.25 -3.34 -39.59
CA ASP A 371 37.26 -4.04 -38.74
C ASP A 371 37.85 -4.36 -37.37
N LYS A 372 39.11 -4.82 -37.31
CA LYS A 372 39.82 -5.09 -36.06
C LYS A 372 40.05 -3.83 -35.24
N LEU A 373 40.47 -2.74 -35.87
CA LEU A 373 40.65 -1.44 -35.22
C LEU A 373 39.32 -0.94 -34.66
N TRP A 374 38.22 -1.08 -35.41
CA TRP A 374 36.90 -0.74 -34.92
C TRP A 374 36.47 -1.66 -33.76
N ARG A 375 36.41 -2.98 -33.95
CA ARG A 375 35.85 -3.94 -32.98
C ARG A 375 36.70 -4.12 -31.73
N GLY A 376 38.02 -3.90 -31.82
CA GLY A 376 39.00 -4.15 -30.77
C GLY A 376 39.65 -5.54 -30.88
N ASN A 377 40.54 -5.86 -29.94
CA ASN A 377 41.31 -7.11 -29.95
C ASN A 377 40.85 -8.15 -28.89
N GLY A 378 39.59 -8.08 -28.47
CA GLY A 378 39.02 -8.97 -27.44
C GLY A 378 39.20 -8.44 -26.02
N ASP A 379 40.39 -7.96 -25.67
CA ASP A 379 40.73 -7.54 -24.31
C ASP A 379 40.90 -6.02 -24.14
N LYS A 380 40.92 -5.26 -25.24
CA LYS A 380 41.03 -3.80 -25.23
C LYS A 380 40.22 -3.13 -26.34
N PHE A 381 39.70 -1.95 -26.02
CA PHE A 381 39.20 -1.02 -27.03
C PHE A 381 40.39 -0.36 -27.75
N LEU A 382 40.44 -0.48 -29.07
CA LEU A 382 41.44 0.20 -29.91
C LEU A 382 40.96 1.58 -30.38
N ILE A 383 39.64 1.78 -30.40
CA ILE A 383 38.97 3.07 -30.52
C ILE A 383 38.08 3.23 -29.28
N SER A 384 38.20 4.35 -28.57
CA SER A 384 37.30 4.65 -27.44
C SER A 384 35.83 4.67 -27.87
N VAL A 385 34.94 4.32 -26.94
CA VAL A 385 33.49 4.36 -27.19
C VAL A 385 33.03 5.75 -27.64
N GLN A 386 33.62 6.82 -27.09
CA GLN A 386 33.31 8.18 -27.51
C GLN A 386 33.77 8.48 -28.94
N GLY A 387 34.97 8.01 -29.33
CA GLY A 387 35.46 8.10 -30.71
C GLY A 387 34.55 7.37 -31.71
N LYS A 388 34.06 6.18 -31.35
CA LYS A 388 33.08 5.45 -32.16
C LYS A 388 31.77 6.20 -32.31
N ILE A 389 31.17 6.63 -31.19
CA ILE A 389 29.90 7.37 -31.19
C ILE A 389 30.01 8.64 -32.04
N GLY A 390 31.08 9.42 -31.85
CA GLY A 390 31.24 10.65 -32.61
C GLY A 390 31.60 10.42 -34.08
N ALA A 391 32.23 9.31 -34.44
CA ALA A 391 32.38 8.91 -35.85
C ALA A 391 31.04 8.57 -36.50
N LEU A 392 30.23 7.72 -35.85
CA LEU A 392 28.88 7.37 -36.32
C LEU A 392 27.98 8.60 -36.44
N GLN A 393 28.06 9.52 -35.48
CA GLN A 393 27.30 10.76 -35.51
C GLN A 393 27.74 11.69 -36.65
N ASN A 394 29.04 11.86 -36.87
CA ASN A 394 29.53 12.83 -37.85
C ASN A 394 29.53 12.31 -39.29
N TYR A 395 29.62 10.99 -39.48
CA TYR A 395 29.72 10.39 -40.82
C TYR A 395 28.42 9.72 -41.27
N LEU A 396 27.71 9.02 -40.38
CA LEU A 396 26.45 8.33 -40.71
C LEU A 396 25.19 9.04 -40.18
N ASP A 397 25.33 10.23 -39.59
CA ASP A 397 24.24 11.01 -38.99
C ASP A 397 23.43 10.22 -37.93
N ILE A 398 24.10 9.29 -37.24
CA ILE A 398 23.49 8.49 -36.19
C ILE A 398 23.52 9.29 -34.90
N ASN A 399 22.35 9.73 -34.44
CA ASN A 399 22.22 10.42 -33.16
C ASN A 399 22.77 9.55 -32.01
N GLN A 400 23.65 10.13 -31.19
CA GLN A 400 24.20 9.51 -29.98
C GLN A 400 23.11 8.87 -29.11
N GLN A 401 21.94 9.49 -29.02
CA GLN A 401 20.82 8.97 -28.24
C GLN A 401 20.37 7.58 -28.72
N ARG A 402 20.35 7.33 -30.04
CA ARG A 402 19.95 6.02 -30.59
C ARG A 402 20.95 4.92 -30.23
N ILE A 403 22.24 5.25 -30.16
CA ILE A 403 23.29 4.31 -29.75
C ILE A 403 23.11 3.95 -28.28
N VAL A 404 22.84 4.97 -27.45
CA VAL A 404 22.59 4.79 -26.02
C VAL A 404 21.32 3.98 -25.77
N ASP A 405 20.24 4.25 -26.48
CA ASP A 405 18.98 3.49 -26.38
C ASP A 405 19.20 2.02 -26.81
N GLN A 406 19.94 1.79 -27.91
CA GLN A 406 20.29 0.44 -28.34
C GLN A 406 21.18 -0.28 -27.30
N ALA A 407 22.06 0.44 -26.61
CA ALA A 407 22.92 -0.13 -25.58
C ALA A 407 22.12 -0.68 -24.38
N THR A 408 20.94 -0.12 -24.08
CA THR A 408 20.07 -0.64 -23.01
C THR A 408 19.56 -2.05 -23.27
N GLN A 409 19.59 -2.50 -24.53
CA GLN A 409 19.12 -3.82 -24.96
C GLN A 409 20.27 -4.82 -25.14
N LYS A 410 21.50 -4.45 -24.76
CA LYS A 410 22.68 -5.29 -24.94
C LYS A 410 23.09 -5.97 -23.64
N GLU A 411 23.41 -7.24 -23.78
CA GLU A 411 24.22 -7.96 -22.80
C GLU A 411 25.68 -7.47 -22.86
N ALA A 412 26.30 -7.30 -21.70
CA ALA A 412 27.63 -6.72 -21.52
C ALA A 412 28.42 -7.45 -20.43
N VAL A 413 29.73 -7.23 -20.41
CA VAL A 413 30.66 -7.83 -19.42
C VAL A 413 31.46 -6.75 -18.70
N ASP A 414 32.10 -7.08 -17.58
CA ASP A 414 33.08 -6.18 -16.93
C ASP A 414 34.39 -6.18 -17.73
N PHE A 415 34.36 -5.47 -18.87
CA PHE A 415 35.31 -5.61 -19.97
C PHE A 415 36.79 -5.39 -19.59
N ASP A 416 37.09 -4.58 -18.56
CA ASP A 416 38.48 -4.28 -18.17
C ASP A 416 39.04 -5.22 -17.08
N ARG A 417 38.24 -6.15 -16.53
CA ARG A 417 38.67 -6.99 -15.40
C ARG A 417 38.23 -8.45 -15.44
N ASP A 418 36.96 -8.72 -15.73
CA ASP A 418 36.39 -10.07 -15.68
C ASP A 418 35.27 -10.23 -16.71
N ASN A 419 35.57 -10.97 -17.78
CA ASN A 419 34.66 -11.23 -18.88
C ASN A 419 33.83 -12.52 -18.70
N SER A 420 33.89 -13.16 -17.52
CA SER A 420 33.25 -14.45 -17.29
C SER A 420 31.74 -14.35 -17.08
N LYS A 421 31.27 -13.27 -16.45
CA LYS A 421 29.84 -13.03 -16.20
C LYS A 421 29.26 -12.04 -17.21
N ILE A 422 28.20 -12.49 -17.88
CA ILE A 422 27.37 -11.67 -18.76
C ILE A 422 26.29 -10.99 -17.91
N TRP A 423 26.05 -9.71 -18.16
CA TRP A 423 25.10 -8.86 -17.46
C TRP A 423 24.20 -8.14 -18.46
N THR A 424 22.92 -8.04 -18.14
CA THR A 424 22.09 -6.95 -18.64
C THR A 424 22.35 -5.68 -17.81
N LEU A 425 22.05 -4.50 -18.36
CA LEU A 425 22.18 -3.25 -17.60
C LEU A 425 21.23 -3.19 -16.40
N ASP A 426 20.06 -3.80 -16.50
CA ASP A 426 19.10 -3.88 -15.41
C ASP A 426 19.64 -4.74 -14.25
N GLU A 427 20.17 -5.94 -14.53
CA GLU A 427 20.78 -6.80 -13.51
C GLU A 427 21.97 -6.10 -12.82
N ALA A 428 22.80 -5.39 -13.59
CA ALA A 428 23.89 -4.61 -13.02
C ALA A 428 23.38 -3.45 -12.16
N ALA A 429 22.33 -2.75 -12.59
CA ALA A 429 21.72 -1.65 -11.84
C ALA A 429 21.07 -2.13 -10.53
N GLU A 430 20.44 -3.30 -10.51
CA GLU A 430 19.92 -3.94 -9.30
C GLU A 430 21.01 -4.16 -8.26
N GLU A 431 22.16 -4.71 -8.67
CA GLU A 431 23.29 -4.96 -7.77
C GLU A 431 23.86 -3.66 -7.19
N VAL A 432 23.90 -2.59 -8.00
CA VAL A 432 24.26 -1.25 -7.53
C VAL A 432 23.23 -0.72 -6.53
N MET A 433 21.92 -0.87 -6.82
CA MET A 433 20.82 -0.41 -5.98
C MET A 433 20.80 -1.06 -4.59
N VAL A 434 21.15 -2.34 -4.46
CA VAL A 434 21.25 -3.05 -3.17
C VAL A 434 22.58 -2.87 -2.46
N GLY A 435 23.54 -2.16 -3.08
CA GLY A 435 24.84 -1.89 -2.45
C GLY A 435 25.78 -3.08 -2.47
N ASN A 436 25.75 -3.93 -3.51
CA ASN A 436 26.69 -5.04 -3.64
C ASN A 436 28.14 -4.51 -3.62
N PRO A 437 28.98 -4.92 -2.65
CA PRO A 437 30.33 -4.38 -2.49
C PRO A 437 31.20 -4.44 -3.75
N GLU A 438 31.05 -5.48 -4.58
CA GLU A 438 31.84 -5.62 -5.81
C GLU A 438 31.68 -4.45 -6.78
N PHE A 439 30.55 -3.73 -6.71
CA PHE A 439 30.27 -2.60 -7.58
C PHE A 439 30.90 -1.28 -7.08
N PHE A 440 31.47 -1.24 -5.87
CA PHE A 440 31.98 -0.01 -5.23
C PHE A 440 33.46 -0.07 -4.79
N GLN A 441 34.14 -1.21 -4.96
CA GLN A 441 35.50 -1.49 -4.47
C GLN A 441 36.63 -0.66 -5.14
N ASP A 442 36.38 -0.02 -6.28
CA ASP A 442 37.46 0.41 -7.19
C ASP A 442 37.93 1.86 -7.09
N ILE A 443 37.19 2.73 -6.39
CA ILE A 443 37.56 4.14 -6.29
C ILE A 443 38.37 4.34 -4.98
N GLN A 444 39.55 4.96 -5.06
CA GLN A 444 40.44 5.16 -3.89
C GLN A 444 39.83 6.13 -2.85
N GLY A 445 39.97 5.81 -1.55
CA GLY A 445 39.85 6.79 -0.46
C GLY A 445 38.51 6.92 0.28
N ALA A 446 37.51 6.08 0.02
CA ALA A 446 36.26 6.01 0.81
C ALA A 446 35.88 4.55 1.07
N GLU A 447 35.25 4.26 2.22
CA GLU A 447 34.73 2.91 2.47
C GLU A 447 33.55 2.60 1.53
N VAL A 448 33.39 1.32 1.16
CA VAL A 448 32.33 0.84 0.26
C VAL A 448 30.94 1.28 0.73
N SER A 449 30.70 1.21 2.04
CA SER A 449 29.47 1.67 2.70
C SER A 449 29.20 3.15 2.48
N GLU A 450 30.20 4.02 2.67
CA GLU A 450 30.05 5.48 2.54
C GLU A 450 29.61 5.88 1.13
N ARG A 451 30.13 5.20 0.09
CA ARG A 451 29.75 5.48 -1.30
C ARG A 451 28.33 5.05 -1.62
N TYR A 452 27.96 3.86 -1.16
CA TYR A 452 26.61 3.38 -1.33
C TYR A 452 25.59 4.30 -0.65
N ASP A 453 25.90 4.76 0.56
CA ASP A 453 25.06 5.70 1.29
C ASP A 453 24.95 7.06 0.58
N GLN A 454 26.06 7.58 0.05
CA GLN A 454 26.06 8.80 -0.77
C GLN A 454 25.21 8.65 -2.03
N MET A 455 25.28 7.49 -2.68
CA MET A 455 24.47 7.19 -3.86
C MET A 455 22.98 7.18 -3.51
N LEU A 456 22.55 6.45 -2.47
CA LEU A 456 21.15 6.42 -2.03
C LEU A 456 20.65 7.81 -1.64
N LYS A 457 21.44 8.56 -0.87
CA LYS A 457 21.11 9.94 -0.50
C LYS A 457 20.86 10.80 -1.74
N PHE A 458 21.69 10.66 -2.77
CA PHE A 458 21.49 11.39 -4.02
C PHE A 458 20.21 10.98 -4.77
N ILE A 459 19.83 9.70 -4.80
CA ILE A 459 18.55 9.25 -5.38
C ILE A 459 17.40 9.99 -4.69
N PHE A 460 17.42 10.00 -3.36
CA PHE A 460 16.34 10.58 -2.57
C PHE A 460 16.28 12.10 -2.68
N GLU A 461 17.42 12.78 -2.86
CA GLU A 461 17.48 14.22 -3.15
C GLU A 461 17.03 14.53 -4.58
N GLN A 462 17.51 13.78 -5.58
CA GLN A 462 17.19 14.01 -6.99
C GLN A 462 15.70 13.78 -7.28
N PHE A 463 15.11 12.74 -6.68
CA PHE A 463 13.72 12.35 -6.92
C PHE A 463 12.78 12.75 -5.78
N GLN A 464 13.19 13.68 -4.93
CA GLN A 464 12.44 14.14 -3.76
C GLN A 464 10.98 14.48 -4.09
N GLN A 465 10.75 15.31 -5.12
CA GLN A 465 9.40 15.70 -5.52
C GLN A 465 8.55 14.50 -5.97
N ALA A 466 9.16 13.56 -6.69
CA ALA A 466 8.47 12.36 -7.14
C ALA A 466 8.11 11.45 -5.96
N MET A 467 9.00 11.33 -4.96
CA MET A 467 8.74 10.54 -3.76
C MET A 467 7.71 11.19 -2.83
N TRP A 468 7.55 12.52 -2.87
CA TRP A 468 6.54 13.22 -2.09
C TRP A 468 5.11 13.07 -2.62
N MET A 469 4.92 12.68 -3.88
CA MET A 469 3.59 12.43 -4.43
C MET A 469 2.97 11.19 -3.79
N GLU A 470 1.76 11.33 -3.27
CA GLU A 470 1.07 10.23 -2.57
C GLU A 470 0.76 9.10 -3.56
N SER A 471 0.42 9.42 -4.81
CA SER A 471 0.27 8.45 -5.89
C SER A 471 1.50 7.53 -6.07
N ASN A 472 2.71 8.06 -5.88
CA ASN A 472 3.93 7.26 -6.02
C ASN A 472 4.15 6.33 -4.83
N LEU A 473 3.78 6.78 -3.63
CA LEU A 473 3.76 5.94 -2.44
C LEU A 473 2.76 4.80 -2.58
N PHE A 474 1.52 5.12 -2.98
CA PHE A 474 0.41 4.18 -3.05
C PHE A 474 0.54 3.13 -4.15
N TYR A 475 1.09 3.51 -5.31
CA TYR A 475 1.08 2.60 -6.46
C TYR A 475 2.45 2.02 -6.81
N PHE A 476 3.57 2.54 -6.28
CA PHE A 476 4.90 2.13 -6.74
C PHE A 476 5.89 1.80 -5.62
N ILE A 477 5.94 2.61 -4.56
CA ILE A 477 6.94 2.44 -3.49
C ILE A 477 6.46 1.45 -2.41
N ILE A 478 5.32 1.72 -1.76
CA ILE A 478 4.84 0.86 -0.66
C ILE A 478 4.43 -0.54 -1.15
N PRO A 479 3.77 -0.72 -2.30
CA PRO A 479 3.52 -2.06 -2.86
C PRO A 479 4.79 -2.90 -3.02
N ALA A 480 5.87 -2.29 -3.53
CA ALA A 480 7.16 -2.96 -3.67
C ALA A 480 7.71 -3.43 -2.31
N TRP A 481 7.57 -2.59 -1.28
CA TRP A 481 7.99 -2.95 0.07
C TRP A 481 7.13 -4.08 0.66
N MET A 482 5.79 -3.97 0.60
CA MET A 482 4.86 -4.96 1.16
C MET A 482 5.10 -6.38 0.62
N THR A 483 5.43 -6.51 -0.67
CA THR A 483 5.72 -7.82 -1.31
C THR A 483 6.97 -8.54 -0.79
N SER A 484 7.82 -7.83 -0.04
CA SER A 484 9.08 -8.36 0.52
C SER A 484 9.24 -8.05 2.00
N ALA A 485 8.19 -7.55 2.65
CA ALA A 485 8.27 -7.04 4.02
C ALA A 485 8.60 -8.13 5.04
N ASP A 486 8.31 -9.40 4.77
CA ASP A 486 8.60 -10.53 5.67
C ASP A 486 10.08 -10.93 5.70
N TYR A 487 10.86 -10.51 4.70
CA TYR A 487 12.29 -10.80 4.66
C TYR A 487 13.01 -10.16 5.84
N SER A 488 13.84 -10.93 6.54
CA SER A 488 14.63 -10.47 7.68
C SER A 488 16.13 -10.53 7.40
N ASN A 489 16.85 -9.56 7.95
CA ASN A 489 18.31 -9.50 7.94
C ASN A 489 18.80 -8.72 9.18
N ASP A 490 20.11 -8.55 9.34
CA ASP A 490 20.70 -7.86 10.51
C ASP A 490 20.21 -6.41 10.72
N ARG A 491 19.59 -5.80 9.70
CA ARG A 491 19.11 -4.41 9.69
C ARG A 491 17.59 -4.30 9.54
N HIS A 492 16.87 -5.41 9.32
CA HIS A 492 15.42 -5.45 9.08
C HIS A 492 14.80 -6.68 9.75
N SER A 493 13.87 -6.50 10.68
CA SER A 493 13.29 -7.57 11.50
C SER A 493 12.35 -8.52 10.77
N GLY A 494 11.84 -8.13 9.58
CA GLY A 494 10.83 -8.87 8.84
C GLY A 494 9.43 -8.77 9.47
N TRP A 495 8.44 -8.40 8.66
CA TRP A 495 7.07 -8.14 9.03
C TRP A 495 6.11 -8.97 8.17
N ASP A 496 5.46 -9.95 8.79
CA ASP A 496 4.51 -10.83 8.09
C ASP A 496 3.21 -10.09 7.75
N SER A 497 2.80 -9.15 8.62
CA SER A 497 1.52 -8.44 8.51
C SER A 497 1.36 -7.61 7.22
N PRO A 498 2.34 -6.80 6.76
CA PRO A 498 2.26 -6.14 5.46
C PRO A 498 2.17 -7.11 4.29
N LYS A 499 2.89 -8.24 4.35
CA LYS A 499 2.82 -9.30 3.33
C LYS A 499 1.46 -9.99 3.32
N PHE A 500 0.89 -10.24 4.50
CA PHE A 500 -0.47 -10.75 4.65
C PHE A 500 -1.49 -9.82 3.99
N ILE A 501 -1.45 -8.51 4.28
CA ILE A 501 -2.35 -7.53 3.66
C ILE A 501 -2.24 -7.59 2.13
N TRP A 502 -1.01 -7.56 1.60
CA TRP A 502 -0.79 -7.63 0.14
C TRP A 502 -1.28 -8.95 -0.45
N LYS A 503 -1.02 -10.07 0.22
CA LYS A 503 -1.43 -11.39 -0.26
C LYS A 503 -2.95 -11.50 -0.33
N THR A 504 -3.62 -11.16 0.75
CA THR A 504 -5.07 -11.25 0.88
C THR A 504 -5.81 -10.31 -0.08
N LEU A 505 -5.39 -9.05 -0.19
CA LEU A 505 -6.13 -8.06 -0.99
C LEU A 505 -5.74 -8.02 -2.46
N VAL A 506 -4.50 -8.41 -2.79
CA VAL A 506 -3.95 -8.26 -4.14
C VAL A 506 -3.54 -9.59 -4.75
N LEU A 507 -2.70 -10.40 -4.10
CA LEU A 507 -2.20 -11.63 -4.74
C LEU A 507 -3.29 -12.69 -4.94
N ASP A 508 -4.05 -13.03 -3.91
CA ASP A 508 -5.03 -14.13 -3.96
C ASP A 508 -6.15 -13.86 -4.95
N ARG A 509 -6.57 -12.61 -5.04
CA ARG A 509 -7.57 -12.19 -6.02
C ARG A 509 -6.91 -12.00 -7.38
N TRP A 510 -5.97 -11.07 -7.52
CA TRP A 510 -5.52 -10.63 -8.83
C TRP A 510 -4.37 -11.45 -9.43
N GLY A 511 -3.50 -12.00 -8.59
CA GLY A 511 -2.45 -12.92 -9.03
C GLY A 511 -2.98 -14.31 -9.33
N ASP A 512 -3.78 -14.88 -8.42
CA ASP A 512 -4.21 -16.29 -8.52
C ASP A 512 -5.52 -16.45 -9.31
N GLU A 513 -6.50 -15.55 -9.17
CA GLU A 513 -7.80 -15.64 -9.86
C GLU A 513 -7.79 -14.99 -11.26
N TYR A 514 -7.10 -13.85 -11.40
CA TYR A 514 -7.07 -13.06 -12.64
C TYR A 514 -5.73 -13.15 -13.42
N ASP A 515 -4.77 -13.97 -12.97
CA ASP A 515 -3.49 -14.27 -13.63
C ASP A 515 -2.66 -13.02 -14.00
N ILE A 516 -2.71 -11.97 -13.17
CA ILE A 516 -1.91 -10.76 -13.35
C ILE A 516 -0.46 -11.04 -12.93
N ASP A 517 0.52 -10.72 -13.80
CA ASP A 517 1.94 -10.90 -13.48
C ASP A 517 2.43 -9.80 -12.53
N LEU A 518 2.30 -10.09 -11.24
CA LEU A 518 2.75 -9.23 -10.14
C LEU A 518 4.25 -9.40 -9.84
N LYS A 519 4.94 -10.35 -10.49
CA LYS A 519 6.38 -10.58 -10.33
C LYS A 519 7.19 -9.76 -11.34
N ASN A 520 6.68 -9.59 -12.56
CA ASN A 520 7.28 -8.78 -13.62
C ASN A 520 6.37 -7.61 -13.98
N PRO A 521 6.41 -6.50 -13.22
CA PRO A 521 5.39 -5.45 -13.29
C PRO A 521 5.26 -4.77 -14.67
N GLY A 522 6.29 -4.84 -15.52
CA GLY A 522 6.33 -4.25 -16.86
C GLY A 522 5.94 -5.17 -18.03
N LYS A 523 5.61 -6.44 -17.79
CA LYS A 523 5.16 -7.35 -18.86
C LYS A 523 3.70 -7.08 -19.26
N GLN A 524 3.30 -7.63 -20.41
CA GLN A 524 1.89 -7.69 -20.81
C GLN A 524 1.10 -8.48 -19.76
N ASN A 525 -0.09 -7.99 -19.40
CA ASN A 525 -0.87 -8.43 -18.24
C ASN A 525 -0.13 -8.28 -16.89
N GLY A 526 0.86 -7.39 -16.83
CA GLY A 526 1.61 -7.10 -15.62
C GLY A 526 0.97 -6.01 -14.76
N TYR A 527 1.53 -5.82 -13.56
CA TYR A 527 1.07 -4.85 -12.58
C TYR A 527 0.77 -3.44 -13.15
N PHE A 528 1.63 -2.87 -14.00
CA PHE A 528 1.41 -1.51 -14.51
C PHE A 528 0.23 -1.41 -15.49
N GLU A 529 0.05 -2.41 -16.36
CA GLU A 529 -1.08 -2.45 -17.28
C GLU A 529 -2.39 -2.60 -16.51
N ALA A 530 -2.40 -3.45 -15.48
CA ALA A 530 -3.54 -3.63 -14.59
C ALA A 530 -3.90 -2.33 -13.84
N LEU A 531 -2.91 -1.60 -13.32
CA LEU A 531 -3.13 -0.30 -12.66
C LEU A 531 -3.80 0.72 -13.60
N GLU A 532 -3.42 0.74 -14.88
CA GLU A 532 -3.96 1.67 -15.87
C GLU A 532 -5.38 1.28 -16.32
N ASN A 533 -5.61 -0.02 -16.55
CA ASN A 533 -6.81 -0.52 -17.21
C ASN A 533 -7.94 -0.94 -16.25
N SER A 534 -7.62 -1.30 -14.99
CA SER A 534 -8.61 -1.77 -14.01
C SER A 534 -8.73 -0.80 -12.83
N ARG A 535 -9.90 -0.15 -12.74
CA ARG A 535 -10.26 0.68 -11.58
C ARG A 535 -10.29 -0.15 -10.30
N GLU A 536 -10.87 -1.35 -10.36
CA GLU A 536 -11.03 -2.22 -9.20
C GLU A 536 -9.68 -2.72 -8.67
N PHE A 537 -8.77 -3.10 -9.56
CA PHE A 537 -7.40 -3.46 -9.17
C PHE A 537 -6.69 -2.29 -8.49
N ARG A 538 -6.82 -1.08 -9.04
CA ARG A 538 -6.23 0.14 -8.47
C ARG A 538 -6.80 0.43 -7.08
N GLU A 539 -8.09 0.23 -6.87
CA GLU A 539 -8.74 0.39 -5.58
C GLU A 539 -8.26 -0.62 -4.55
N ASP A 540 -8.00 -1.86 -4.96
CA ASP A 540 -7.49 -2.90 -4.04
C ASP A 540 -6.02 -2.68 -3.68
N VAL A 541 -5.20 -2.20 -4.62
CA VAL A 541 -3.83 -1.74 -4.33
C VAL A 541 -3.87 -0.57 -3.35
N ALA A 542 -4.76 0.41 -3.57
CA ALA A 542 -4.91 1.55 -2.65
C ALA A 542 -5.42 1.11 -1.27
N GLY A 543 -6.37 0.17 -1.22
CA GLY A 543 -6.88 -0.48 -0.02
C GLY A 543 -5.78 -1.18 0.78
N ALA A 544 -4.93 -1.95 0.09
CA ALA A 544 -3.80 -2.64 0.71
C ALA A 544 -2.79 -1.65 1.32
N VAL A 545 -2.43 -0.60 0.57
CA VAL A 545 -1.50 0.40 1.10
C VAL A 545 -2.13 1.20 2.24
N GLY A 546 -3.39 1.61 2.13
CA GLY A 546 -4.12 2.31 3.18
C GLY A 546 -4.20 1.47 4.47
N ALA A 547 -4.55 0.19 4.37
CA ALA A 547 -4.55 -0.75 5.49
C ALA A 547 -3.14 -0.91 6.11
N CYS A 548 -2.09 -0.87 5.29
CA CYS A 548 -0.71 -0.92 5.77
C CYS A 548 -0.32 0.34 6.58
N TYR A 549 -0.79 1.53 6.19
CA TYR A 549 -0.60 2.75 6.99
C TYR A 549 -1.30 2.65 8.35
N VAL A 550 -2.53 2.12 8.39
CA VAL A 550 -3.24 1.87 9.64
C VAL A 550 -2.48 0.90 10.54
N TRP A 551 -1.99 -0.22 9.97
CA TRP A 551 -1.13 -1.15 10.70
C TRP A 551 0.13 -0.48 11.29
N GLY A 552 0.80 0.39 10.51
CA GLY A 552 1.98 1.15 10.96
C GLY A 552 1.69 2.09 12.13
N HIS A 553 0.56 2.81 12.08
CA HIS A 553 0.08 3.65 13.19
C HIS A 553 -0.09 2.86 14.48
N PHE A 554 -0.72 1.69 14.40
CA PHE A 554 -1.14 0.94 15.59
C PHE A 554 0.00 0.13 16.22
N THR A 555 0.88 -0.44 15.39
CA THR A 555 1.79 -1.51 15.85
C THR A 555 3.27 -1.16 15.81
N GLN A 556 3.64 -0.07 15.12
CA GLN A 556 5.04 0.26 14.86
C GLN A 556 5.42 1.60 15.47
N LYS A 557 4.63 2.65 15.19
CA LYS A 557 4.95 3.99 15.65
C LYS A 557 4.78 4.12 17.16
N LYS A 558 5.88 4.39 17.85
CA LYS A 558 5.86 4.62 19.29
C LYS A 558 5.42 6.06 19.60
N SER A 559 4.50 6.17 20.53
CA SER A 559 3.89 7.40 20.99
C SER A 559 4.24 7.62 22.45
N ASP A 560 4.54 8.87 22.79
CA ASP A 560 4.76 9.27 24.17
C ASP A 560 3.42 9.57 24.84
N PHE A 561 2.98 8.66 25.70
CA PHE A 561 1.71 8.78 26.42
C PHE A 561 1.82 9.61 27.71
N GLU A 562 3.02 10.10 28.07
CA GLU A 562 3.13 11.08 29.15
C GLU A 562 2.44 12.39 28.73
N ILE A 563 1.39 12.75 29.46
CA ILE A 563 0.75 14.07 29.37
C ILE A 563 1.10 14.79 30.67
N SER A 564 1.78 15.94 30.56
CA SER A 564 2.15 16.75 31.72
C SER A 564 0.92 17.28 32.46
N GLY A 565 0.98 17.34 33.80
CA GLY A 565 -0.09 17.87 34.65
C GLY A 565 -0.83 16.81 35.46
N GLU A 566 -2.07 17.10 35.89
CA GLU A 566 -2.93 16.18 36.67
C GLU A 566 -3.54 15.04 35.83
N ASP A 567 -3.29 14.99 34.53
CA ASP A 567 -3.96 14.09 33.56
C ASP A 567 -3.05 12.93 33.08
N HIS A 568 -2.10 12.47 33.90
CA HIS A 568 -1.29 11.28 33.62
C HIS A 568 -1.94 10.01 34.22
N VAL A 569 -1.99 8.91 33.45
CA VAL A 569 -2.64 7.67 33.90
C VAL A 569 -1.78 6.94 34.94
N ASP A 570 -0.49 6.79 34.67
CA ASP A 570 0.51 6.09 35.50
C ASP A 570 1.82 6.90 35.54
N ASP A 571 2.66 6.70 36.57
CA ASP A 571 4.06 7.22 36.65
C ASP A 571 5.03 6.52 35.67
N ASP A 572 4.49 5.82 34.68
CA ASP A 572 5.20 4.96 33.75
C ASP A 572 5.70 5.76 32.54
N SER A 573 6.96 6.15 32.59
CA SER A 573 7.64 6.94 31.57
C SER A 573 8.15 6.06 30.42
N GLY A 574 7.32 5.83 29.40
CA GLY A 574 7.65 4.96 28.28
C GLY A 574 7.02 5.38 26.95
N LYS A 575 7.72 5.10 25.84
CA LYS A 575 7.15 5.23 24.50
C LYS A 575 6.48 3.90 24.11
N TYR A 576 5.17 3.94 23.89
CA TYR A 576 4.35 2.78 23.55
C TYR A 576 3.78 2.90 22.13
N THR A 577 3.70 1.80 21.41
CA THR A 577 2.78 1.69 20.27
C THR A 577 1.34 1.78 20.78
N PHE A 578 0.38 2.11 19.89
CA PHE A 578 -1.02 2.17 20.31
C PHE A 578 -1.52 0.81 20.79
N VAL A 579 -1.13 -0.27 20.13
CA VAL A 579 -1.56 -1.62 20.51
C VAL A 579 -1.00 -2.06 21.88
N GLU A 580 0.23 -1.66 22.24
CA GLU A 580 0.78 -1.91 23.58
C GLU A 580 -0.01 -1.15 24.66
N TRP A 581 -0.32 0.13 24.41
CA TRP A 581 -1.12 0.94 25.33
C TRP A 581 -2.54 0.40 25.47
N MET A 582 -3.18 0.07 24.35
CA MET A 582 -4.48 -0.58 24.27
C MET A 582 -4.50 -1.88 25.06
N ASN A 583 -3.47 -2.73 24.91
CA ASN A 583 -3.33 -3.96 25.66
C ASN A 583 -3.26 -3.71 27.18
N LYS A 584 -2.43 -2.75 27.60
CA LYS A 584 -2.23 -2.40 29.01
C LYS A 584 -3.56 -2.03 29.69
N TYR A 585 -4.44 -1.29 29.03
CA TYR A 585 -5.71 -0.83 29.62
C TYR A 585 -6.97 -1.55 29.13
N GLY A 586 -6.81 -2.60 28.32
CA GLY A 586 -7.95 -3.37 27.78
C GLY A 586 -8.85 -2.51 26.90
N ILE A 587 -8.26 -1.72 26.01
CA ILE A 587 -8.98 -0.86 25.06
C ILE A 587 -8.94 -1.54 23.69
N GLY A 588 -10.10 -1.87 23.13
CA GLY A 588 -10.23 -2.39 21.76
C GLY A 588 -10.76 -1.33 20.80
N VAL A 589 -10.52 -1.54 19.50
CA VAL A 589 -11.15 -0.76 18.43
C VAL A 589 -12.00 -1.66 17.53
N ASN A 590 -13.06 -1.09 16.96
CA ASN A 590 -13.83 -1.62 15.85
C ASN A 590 -13.70 -0.63 14.71
N PHE A 591 -13.01 -0.98 13.63
CA PHE A 591 -12.87 -0.05 12.51
C PHE A 591 -14.13 -0.04 11.66
N GLU A 592 -14.53 1.15 11.26
CA GLU A 592 -15.67 1.38 10.38
C GLU A 592 -15.23 2.11 9.10
N ALA A 593 -15.98 1.89 8.01
CA ALA A 593 -15.87 2.71 6.81
C ALA A 593 -16.56 4.05 7.06
N MET A 594 -15.94 5.16 6.70
CA MET A 594 -16.66 6.44 6.61
C MET A 594 -17.58 6.41 5.39
N ASP A 595 -18.70 7.13 5.45
CA ASP A 595 -19.50 7.44 4.26
C ASP A 595 -18.67 8.15 3.18
N GLY A 596 -19.17 8.10 1.94
CA GLY A 596 -18.51 8.74 0.83
C GLY A 596 -19.45 9.03 -0.34
N ASP A 597 -18.85 9.22 -1.51
CA ASP A 597 -19.57 9.55 -2.73
C ASP A 597 -19.14 8.58 -3.85
N PRO A 598 -20.02 8.22 -4.80
CA PRO A 598 -19.66 7.34 -5.91
C PRO A 598 -18.48 7.85 -6.77
N GLN A 599 -18.25 9.16 -6.77
CA GLN A 599 -17.16 9.86 -7.46
C GLN A 599 -15.87 9.94 -6.60
N GLN A 600 -15.98 9.77 -5.28
CA GLN A 600 -14.86 9.93 -4.34
C GLN A 600 -14.77 8.74 -3.37
N ARG A 601 -14.19 7.63 -3.85
CA ARG A 601 -13.84 6.48 -2.99
C ARG A 601 -12.67 6.81 -2.08
N LEU A 602 -12.74 6.33 -0.85
CA LEU A 602 -11.69 6.51 0.16
C LEU A 602 -10.60 5.45 0.00
N LYS A 603 -9.44 5.66 0.63
CA LYS A 603 -8.29 4.73 0.53
C LYS A 603 -8.61 3.34 1.06
N VAL A 604 -9.36 3.27 2.16
CA VAL A 604 -9.88 2.02 2.75
C VAL A 604 -11.36 2.24 2.98
N TRP A 605 -12.21 1.42 2.38
CA TRP A 605 -13.67 1.57 2.50
C TRP A 605 -14.42 0.26 2.28
N LYS A 606 -13.87 -0.68 1.50
CA LYS A 606 -14.47 -2.01 1.36
C LYS A 606 -14.34 -2.75 2.70
N PRO A 607 -15.37 -3.48 3.15
CA PRO A 607 -15.33 -4.33 4.35
C PRO A 607 -14.06 -5.21 4.41
N ARG A 608 -13.71 -5.83 3.28
CA ARG A 608 -12.52 -6.68 3.16
C ARG A 608 -11.19 -5.94 3.34
N HIS A 609 -11.10 -4.68 2.93
CA HIS A 609 -9.91 -3.83 3.17
C HIS A 609 -9.73 -3.57 4.67
N ILE A 610 -10.83 -3.25 5.36
CA ILE A 610 -10.84 -2.94 6.79
C ILE A 610 -10.43 -4.16 7.61
N VAL A 611 -11.08 -5.31 7.33
CA VAL A 611 -10.80 -6.58 7.99
C VAL A 611 -9.34 -7.01 7.79
N ALA A 612 -8.78 -6.86 6.60
CA ALA A 612 -7.36 -7.18 6.35
C ALA A 612 -6.41 -6.35 7.23
N GLY A 613 -6.69 -5.05 7.41
CA GLY A 613 -5.92 -4.19 8.30
C GLY A 613 -6.08 -4.57 9.78
N ALA A 614 -7.30 -4.85 10.23
CA ALA A 614 -7.57 -5.29 11.60
C ALA A 614 -6.87 -6.62 11.92
N ARG A 615 -6.94 -7.61 11.02
CA ARG A 615 -6.23 -8.90 11.13
C ARG A 615 -4.72 -8.68 11.22
N ALA A 616 -4.15 -7.82 10.38
CA ALA A 616 -2.73 -7.50 10.39
C ALA A 616 -2.25 -6.89 11.72
N ILE A 617 -3.08 -6.02 12.34
CA ILE A 617 -2.83 -5.47 13.68
C ILE A 617 -2.84 -6.59 14.73
N ASN A 618 -3.87 -7.44 14.71
CA ASN A 618 -4.02 -8.54 15.67
C ASN A 618 -2.88 -9.56 15.58
N MET A 619 -2.46 -9.92 14.36
CA MET A 619 -1.30 -10.79 14.12
C MET A 619 -0.02 -10.22 14.74
N THR A 620 0.21 -8.91 14.58
CA THR A 620 1.38 -8.25 15.16
C THR A 620 1.31 -8.24 16.68
N ALA A 621 0.13 -7.93 17.24
CA ALA A 621 -0.10 -7.92 18.68
C ALA A 621 0.19 -9.29 19.32
N ARG A 622 -0.34 -10.37 18.73
CA ARG A 622 -0.09 -11.75 19.20
C ARG A 622 1.38 -12.12 19.11
N ARG A 623 2.05 -11.77 18.02
CA ARG A 623 3.49 -12.01 17.85
C ARG A 623 4.33 -11.23 18.87
N GLN A 624 3.99 -9.98 19.15
CA GLN A 624 4.66 -9.16 20.17
C GLN A 624 4.45 -9.72 21.58
N ALA A 625 3.22 -10.12 21.93
CA ALA A 625 2.91 -10.76 23.21
C ALA A 625 3.78 -12.02 23.44
N ARG A 626 3.81 -12.94 22.46
CA ARG A 626 4.59 -14.19 22.57
C ARG A 626 6.11 -14.00 22.67
N ASN A 627 6.67 -12.98 22.02
CA ASN A 627 8.13 -12.88 21.83
C ASN A 627 8.81 -11.82 22.71
N GLN A 628 8.12 -10.75 23.09
CA GLN A 628 8.75 -9.53 23.62
C GLN A 628 8.05 -8.98 24.88
N GLY A 629 6.86 -9.50 25.22
CA GLY A 629 5.97 -8.89 26.20
C GLY A 629 5.32 -7.63 25.63
N LEU A 630 3.99 -7.66 25.44
CA LEU A 630 3.22 -6.57 24.85
C LEU A 630 2.95 -5.47 25.90
N GLY A 631 3.82 -4.47 25.95
CA GLY A 631 3.75 -3.38 26.94
C GLY A 631 3.98 -3.86 28.38
N GLY A 632 4.89 -4.83 28.57
CA GLY A 632 5.19 -5.41 29.88
C GLY A 632 4.25 -6.55 30.33
N ARG A 633 3.39 -7.05 29.44
CA ARG A 633 2.54 -8.24 29.67
C ARG A 633 2.93 -9.36 28.72
N ASP A 634 3.07 -10.57 29.24
CA ASP A 634 3.39 -11.76 28.42
C ASP A 634 2.19 -12.22 27.55
N GLU A 635 1.00 -11.66 27.79
CA GLU A 635 -0.25 -12.05 27.15
C GLU A 635 -1.09 -10.83 26.73
N ILE A 636 -1.99 -11.06 25.77
CA ILE A 636 -3.01 -10.07 25.40
C ILE A 636 -4.04 -10.00 26.54
N ASN A 637 -4.50 -8.79 26.85
CA ASN A 637 -5.54 -8.55 27.83
C ASN A 637 -6.79 -9.40 27.50
N PRO A 638 -7.30 -10.20 28.44
CA PRO A 638 -8.43 -11.11 28.19
C PRO A 638 -9.66 -10.43 27.58
N VAL A 639 -9.93 -9.17 27.97
CA VAL A 639 -11.07 -8.38 27.46
C VAL A 639 -10.98 -8.13 25.95
N LEU A 640 -9.80 -8.28 25.34
CA LEU A 640 -9.59 -8.04 23.91
C LEU A 640 -9.78 -9.30 23.05
N ASP A 641 -9.96 -10.50 23.65
CA ASP A 641 -10.13 -11.77 22.93
C ASP A 641 -9.07 -11.97 21.83
N GLU A 642 -7.80 -11.75 22.19
CA GLU A 642 -6.63 -11.81 21.29
C GLU A 642 -6.68 -10.87 20.07
N CYS A 643 -7.70 -10.01 19.97
CA CYS A 643 -8.03 -9.18 18.81
C CYS A 643 -8.27 -7.72 19.23
N PRO A 644 -7.20 -6.94 19.48
CA PRO A 644 -7.29 -5.51 19.79
C PRO A 644 -8.05 -4.69 18.73
N ALA A 645 -8.06 -5.13 17.47
CA ALA A 645 -8.78 -4.50 16.37
C ALA A 645 -9.83 -5.45 15.76
N LYS A 646 -11.06 -4.99 15.63
CA LYS A 646 -12.19 -5.70 14.99
C LYS A 646 -12.85 -4.78 13.95
N PHE A 647 -13.97 -5.20 13.37
CA PHE A 647 -14.68 -4.53 12.30
C PHE A 647 -16.12 -4.19 12.71
N THR A 648 -16.54 -2.97 12.40
CA THR A 648 -17.95 -2.53 12.39
C THR A 648 -18.41 -2.47 10.94
N ILE A 649 -19.48 -3.18 10.61
CA ILE A 649 -20.11 -3.02 9.30
C ILE A 649 -21.14 -1.91 9.34
N ASP A 650 -21.01 -1.00 8.38
CA ASP A 650 -22.06 -0.06 7.99
C ASP A 650 -22.34 -0.23 6.49
N MET A 651 -23.57 -0.63 6.18
CA MET A 651 -23.98 -0.93 4.81
C MET A 651 -24.46 0.28 4.02
N GLU A 652 -24.91 1.36 4.67
CA GLU A 652 -25.21 2.63 3.97
C GLU A 652 -23.91 3.33 3.61
N HIS A 653 -22.92 3.35 4.50
CA HIS A 653 -21.57 3.85 4.19
C HIS A 653 -20.99 3.08 3.01
N THR A 654 -21.11 1.75 3.01
CA THR A 654 -20.67 0.94 1.87
C THR A 654 -21.47 1.27 0.59
N ALA A 655 -22.79 1.41 0.69
CA ALA A 655 -23.66 1.73 -0.46
C ALA A 655 -23.44 3.16 -1.02
N SER A 656 -23.05 4.11 -0.17
CA SER A 656 -22.79 5.51 -0.52
C SER A 656 -21.70 5.67 -1.59
N PHE A 657 -20.79 4.69 -1.71
CA PHE A 657 -19.78 4.60 -2.77
C PHE A 657 -20.33 4.13 -4.13
N GLY A 658 -21.66 3.97 -4.26
CA GLY A 658 -22.37 3.55 -5.47
C GLY A 658 -22.14 2.08 -5.81
N VAL A 659 -21.94 1.22 -4.80
CA VAL A 659 -21.78 -0.23 -4.96
C VAL A 659 -22.90 -1.00 -4.29
N ASN A 660 -23.03 -2.27 -4.63
CA ASN A 660 -23.93 -3.18 -3.92
C ASN A 660 -23.23 -3.67 -2.64
N PRO A 661 -23.63 -3.23 -1.45
CA PRO A 661 -23.02 -3.65 -0.19
C PRO A 661 -23.11 -5.17 0.03
N TRP A 662 -24.14 -5.85 -0.50
CA TRP A 662 -24.23 -7.31 -0.43
C TRP A 662 -23.08 -8.01 -1.15
N SER A 663 -22.69 -7.48 -2.31
CA SER A 663 -21.56 -8.03 -3.08
C SER A 663 -20.27 -7.88 -2.28
N GLU A 664 -20.03 -6.71 -1.70
CA GLU A 664 -18.84 -6.44 -0.90
C GLU A 664 -18.77 -7.30 0.37
N MET A 665 -19.92 -7.66 0.95
CA MET A 665 -19.98 -8.58 2.09
C MET A 665 -19.79 -10.04 1.68
N SER A 666 -20.29 -10.44 0.52
CA SER A 666 -20.02 -11.76 -0.04
C SER A 666 -18.52 -11.93 -0.31
N ASP A 667 -17.89 -10.92 -0.91
CA ASP A 667 -16.44 -10.85 -1.13
C ASP A 667 -15.66 -10.93 0.20
N LEU A 668 -16.15 -10.29 1.27
CA LEU A 668 -15.53 -10.40 2.60
C LEU A 668 -15.60 -11.83 3.15
N ILE A 669 -16.78 -12.46 3.11
CA ILE A 669 -16.96 -13.82 3.62
C ILE A 669 -16.04 -14.78 2.86
N GLU A 670 -16.02 -14.67 1.53
CA GLU A 670 -15.12 -15.48 0.70
C GLU A 670 -13.64 -15.25 1.04
N GLN A 671 -13.23 -14.00 1.25
CA GLN A 671 -11.87 -13.69 1.69
C GLN A 671 -11.54 -14.37 3.02
N GLU A 672 -12.39 -14.26 4.04
CA GLU A 672 -12.13 -14.86 5.35
C GLU A 672 -12.15 -16.40 5.29
N THR A 673 -13.03 -17.01 4.48
CA THR A 673 -13.02 -18.45 4.20
C THR A 673 -11.70 -18.88 3.56
N ARG A 674 -11.23 -18.19 2.51
CA ARG A 674 -9.93 -18.48 1.87
C ARG A 674 -8.75 -18.37 2.85
N ILE A 675 -8.79 -17.39 3.77
CA ILE A 675 -7.76 -17.25 4.81
C ILE A 675 -7.81 -18.46 5.77
N ALA A 676 -9.00 -18.89 6.19
CA ALA A 676 -9.17 -20.06 7.04
C ALA A 676 -8.65 -21.34 6.36
N GLU A 677 -9.00 -21.56 5.09
CA GLU A 677 -8.59 -22.71 4.29
C GLU A 677 -7.06 -22.77 4.07
N ARG A 678 -6.45 -21.62 3.73
CA ARG A 678 -4.98 -21.54 3.56
C ARG A 678 -4.25 -21.88 4.85
N ASN A 679 -4.83 -21.53 5.99
CA ASN A 679 -4.27 -21.67 7.34
C ASN A 679 -2.79 -21.22 7.39
N ASP A 680 -2.48 -20.18 6.62
CA ASP A 680 -1.19 -19.54 6.59
C ASP A 680 -1.32 -18.19 7.31
N PHE A 681 -0.24 -17.78 7.96
CA PHE A 681 -0.26 -16.70 8.95
C PHE A 681 -1.12 -17.02 10.19
N ASP A 682 -0.74 -16.45 11.34
CA ASP A 682 -1.50 -16.60 12.59
C ASP A 682 -2.72 -15.66 12.61
N ALA A 683 -3.63 -15.82 11.65
CA ALA A 683 -4.77 -14.90 11.42
C ALA A 683 -5.94 -15.13 12.41
N ALA A 684 -5.98 -16.29 13.08
CA ALA A 684 -7.02 -16.69 14.03
C ALA A 684 -8.45 -16.64 13.44
N VAL A 685 -8.66 -17.39 12.34
CA VAL A 685 -9.96 -17.52 11.65
C VAL A 685 -10.54 -18.91 11.91
N ASN A 686 -11.85 -19.00 12.12
CA ASN A 686 -12.57 -20.26 12.23
C ASN A 686 -13.15 -20.62 10.85
N GLU A 687 -12.93 -21.84 10.37
CA GLU A 687 -13.37 -22.28 9.03
C GLU A 687 -14.90 -22.31 8.90
N ASP A 688 -15.61 -22.76 9.94
CA ASP A 688 -17.08 -22.84 9.96
C ASP A 688 -17.75 -21.49 10.27
N LYS A 689 -17.01 -20.58 10.93
CA LYS A 689 -17.52 -19.28 11.42
C LYS A 689 -16.50 -18.16 11.13
N PRO A 690 -16.20 -17.89 9.85
CA PRO A 690 -15.11 -16.99 9.45
C PRO A 690 -15.19 -15.60 10.07
N LEU A 691 -16.40 -15.07 10.29
CA LEU A 691 -16.61 -13.72 10.82
C LEU A 691 -16.57 -13.63 12.36
N ALA A 692 -16.67 -14.73 13.09
CA ALA A 692 -16.92 -14.72 14.54
C ALA A 692 -15.88 -13.92 15.35
N LYS A 693 -14.59 -14.04 15.01
CA LYS A 693 -13.52 -13.33 15.72
C LYS A 693 -13.31 -11.88 15.26
N ILE A 694 -13.87 -11.46 14.12
CA ILE A 694 -13.51 -10.15 13.52
C ILE A 694 -14.67 -9.17 13.38
N LEU A 695 -15.87 -9.62 13.02
CA LEU A 695 -17.05 -8.75 12.90
C LEU A 695 -17.72 -8.61 14.26
N ARG A 696 -17.72 -7.38 14.80
CA ARG A 696 -18.14 -7.11 16.18
C ARG A 696 -19.42 -6.31 16.27
N ASN A 697 -19.58 -5.32 15.40
CA ASN A 697 -20.73 -4.42 15.38
C ASN A 697 -21.36 -4.39 14.00
N TYR A 698 -22.68 -4.28 13.94
CA TYR A 698 -23.44 -3.95 12.74
C TYR A 698 -24.20 -2.65 13.01
N HIS A 699 -23.93 -1.60 12.24
CA HIS A 699 -24.75 -0.39 12.20
C HIS A 699 -25.95 -0.63 11.30
N LEU A 700 -27.11 -0.80 11.94
CA LEU A 700 -28.35 -1.29 11.38
C LEU A 700 -29.10 -0.20 10.64
N MET A 701 -28.92 -0.17 9.33
CA MET A 701 -29.63 0.73 8.44
C MET A 701 -29.90 0.07 7.08
N LYS A 702 -30.99 0.52 6.44
CA LYS A 702 -31.40 0.05 5.12
C LYS A 702 -30.65 0.84 4.04
N PRO A 703 -29.78 0.20 3.23
CA PRO A 703 -29.14 0.89 2.12
C PRO A 703 -30.13 1.16 0.97
N GLY A 704 -29.85 2.19 0.17
CA GLY A 704 -30.66 2.59 -0.98
C GLY A 704 -31.47 3.89 -0.78
N VAL A 705 -31.36 4.53 0.39
CA VAL A 705 -31.97 5.86 0.69
C VAL A 705 -30.97 7.02 0.58
N GLU A 706 -29.74 6.75 0.14
CA GLU A 706 -28.66 7.72 0.03
C GLU A 706 -29.05 8.78 -1.00
N SER A 707 -29.21 10.02 -0.55
CA SER A 707 -29.57 11.13 -1.45
C SER A 707 -28.31 11.86 -1.95
N GLN A 708 -28.43 12.71 -2.98
CA GLN A 708 -27.33 13.61 -3.41
C GLN A 708 -26.82 14.58 -2.30
N ARG A 709 -27.32 14.46 -1.06
CA ARG A 709 -27.00 15.28 0.11
C ARG A 709 -26.49 14.48 1.32
N GLY A 710 -26.19 13.19 1.19
CA GLY A 710 -25.63 12.35 2.26
C GLY A 710 -26.57 11.22 2.73
N SER A 711 -26.09 10.49 3.75
CA SER A 711 -26.77 9.41 4.49
C SER A 711 -28.12 9.87 5.08
N ARG A 712 -29.11 8.97 5.09
CA ARG A 712 -30.45 9.20 5.67
C ARG A 712 -30.82 8.20 6.76
N HIS A 713 -30.00 7.18 7.02
CA HIS A 713 -30.25 6.14 8.03
C HIS A 713 -31.66 5.55 7.93
N GLY A 714 -31.91 4.84 6.82
CA GLY A 714 -33.22 4.26 6.52
C GLY A 714 -33.67 3.24 7.60
N PRO A 715 -34.97 3.21 7.97
CA PRO A 715 -35.47 2.34 9.03
C PRO A 715 -35.47 0.86 8.65
N PHE A 716 -35.53 -0.01 9.67
CA PHE A 716 -35.81 -1.43 9.48
C PHE A 716 -37.33 -1.64 9.58
N ASP A 717 -37.98 -1.59 8.41
CA ASP A 717 -39.43 -1.77 8.29
C ASP A 717 -39.88 -3.21 8.62
N ARG A 718 -41.14 -3.36 9.05
CA ARG A 718 -41.80 -4.67 9.13
C ARG A 718 -41.76 -5.40 7.79
N GLY A 719 -41.46 -6.69 7.84
CA GLY A 719 -41.42 -7.53 6.65
C GLY A 719 -40.22 -7.27 5.72
N ASP A 720 -39.19 -6.52 6.15
CA ASP A 720 -38.02 -6.25 5.30
C ASP A 720 -37.14 -7.51 5.14
N MET A 721 -37.52 -8.32 4.15
CA MET A 721 -36.83 -9.55 3.79
C MET A 721 -35.40 -9.33 3.26
N ILE A 722 -35.03 -8.12 2.86
CA ILE A 722 -33.67 -7.85 2.38
C ILE A 722 -32.71 -7.81 3.58
N LEU A 723 -33.04 -7.00 4.59
CA LEU A 723 -32.25 -6.92 5.82
C LEU A 723 -32.24 -8.26 6.56
N TYR A 724 -33.38 -8.97 6.60
CA TYR A 724 -33.45 -10.32 7.16
C TYR A 724 -32.45 -11.29 6.50
N ARG A 725 -32.48 -11.37 5.16
CA ARG A 725 -31.57 -12.26 4.40
C ARG A 725 -30.11 -11.94 4.64
N TRP A 726 -29.77 -10.67 4.82
CA TRP A 726 -28.40 -10.25 5.06
C TRP A 726 -27.94 -10.62 6.47
N LEU A 727 -28.72 -10.27 7.49
CA LEU A 727 -28.40 -10.62 8.87
C LEU A 727 -28.29 -12.14 9.03
N PHE A 728 -29.21 -12.91 8.44
CA PHE A 728 -29.15 -14.37 8.45
C PHE A 728 -27.82 -14.89 7.90
N LYS A 729 -27.39 -14.42 6.72
CA LYS A 729 -26.13 -14.86 6.11
C LYS A 729 -24.89 -14.42 6.87
N LEU A 730 -24.91 -13.25 7.51
CA LEU A 730 -23.80 -12.82 8.38
C LEU A 730 -23.70 -13.72 9.61
N VAL A 731 -24.83 -14.07 10.23
CA VAL A 731 -24.88 -14.99 11.38
C VAL A 731 -24.43 -16.40 10.97
N GLU A 732 -24.89 -16.89 9.82
CA GLU A 732 -24.43 -18.15 9.22
C GLU A 732 -22.89 -18.16 9.09
N ALA A 733 -22.31 -17.08 8.57
CA ALA A 733 -20.87 -16.89 8.44
C ALA A 733 -20.14 -16.58 9.77
N GLY A 734 -20.83 -16.56 10.91
CA GLY A 734 -20.24 -16.46 12.25
C GLY A 734 -20.47 -15.15 12.99
N PHE A 735 -21.11 -14.13 12.41
CA PHE A 735 -21.48 -12.92 13.15
C PHE A 735 -22.32 -13.30 14.37
N THR A 736 -22.03 -12.69 15.53
CA THR A 736 -22.63 -13.01 16.84
C THR A 736 -22.26 -14.37 17.44
N ARG A 737 -21.47 -15.20 16.77
CA ARG A 737 -21.16 -16.57 17.22
C ARG A 737 -19.80 -16.69 17.92
N ASN A 738 -19.38 -15.62 18.60
CA ASN A 738 -18.18 -15.60 19.43
C ASN A 738 -18.55 -15.75 20.91
N PRO A 739 -18.09 -16.81 21.60
CA PRO A 739 -18.43 -17.03 23.00
C PRO A 739 -17.75 -16.05 23.96
N GLU A 740 -16.58 -15.52 23.60
CA GLU A 740 -15.75 -14.71 24.51
C GLU A 740 -16.15 -13.23 24.50
N GLU A 741 -16.75 -12.73 23.42
CA GLU A 741 -17.16 -11.34 23.29
C GLU A 741 -18.52 -11.23 22.58
N LYS A 742 -19.50 -10.61 23.26
CA LYS A 742 -20.83 -10.29 22.69
C LYS A 742 -20.68 -9.49 21.41
N ALA A 743 -21.52 -9.69 20.40
CA ALA A 743 -21.65 -8.80 19.25
C ALA A 743 -22.73 -7.73 19.50
N THR A 744 -22.75 -6.67 18.71
CA THR A 744 -23.79 -5.63 18.81
C THR A 744 -24.47 -5.38 17.47
N VAL A 745 -25.80 -5.38 17.47
CA VAL A 745 -26.63 -4.82 16.40
C VAL A 745 -27.08 -3.44 16.86
N MET A 746 -26.51 -2.40 16.26
CA MET A 746 -26.61 -1.01 16.71
C MET A 746 -27.49 -0.23 15.74
N TYR A 747 -28.57 0.41 16.19
CA TYR A 747 -29.31 1.34 15.35
C TYR A 747 -28.63 2.72 15.37
N GLU A 748 -28.23 3.20 14.19
CA GLU A 748 -27.72 4.56 14.00
C GLU A 748 -28.85 5.47 13.51
N GLN A 749 -28.97 6.64 14.13
CA GLN A 749 -30.22 7.39 14.17
C GLN A 749 -30.72 7.87 12.79
N GLY A 750 -31.95 7.46 12.43
CA GLY A 750 -32.77 8.04 11.35
C GLY A 750 -34.10 8.65 11.84
N ASP A 751 -35.03 8.91 10.91
CA ASP A 751 -36.31 9.58 11.18
C ASP A 751 -37.34 8.70 11.95
N GLU A 752 -37.28 7.37 11.86
CA GLU A 752 -38.24 6.41 12.47
C GLU A 752 -37.56 5.47 13.50
N LYS A 753 -37.76 5.77 14.79
CA LYS A 753 -36.81 5.38 15.85
C LYS A 753 -37.09 4.08 16.60
N ALA A 754 -38.31 3.88 17.11
CA ALA A 754 -38.59 2.79 18.04
C ALA A 754 -38.85 1.44 17.33
N GLU A 755 -39.52 1.49 16.17
CA GLU A 755 -39.90 0.29 15.41
C GLU A 755 -38.67 -0.50 14.92
N THR A 756 -37.59 0.20 14.53
CA THR A 756 -36.35 -0.43 14.06
C THR A 756 -35.70 -1.33 15.12
N THR A 757 -35.57 -0.86 16.37
CA THR A 757 -34.97 -1.65 17.46
C THR A 757 -35.81 -2.88 17.80
N TYR A 758 -37.14 -2.76 17.74
CA TYR A 758 -38.04 -3.90 17.90
C TYR A 758 -37.86 -4.92 16.77
N MET A 759 -37.82 -4.46 15.51
CA MET A 759 -37.62 -5.31 14.34
C MET A 759 -36.27 -6.03 14.33
N ALA A 760 -35.21 -5.37 14.81
CA ALA A 760 -33.91 -5.98 15.00
C ALA A 760 -33.97 -7.17 15.98
N ARG A 761 -34.67 -7.02 17.11
CA ARG A 761 -34.84 -8.10 18.10
C ARG A 761 -35.62 -9.28 17.52
N ILE A 762 -36.78 -9.02 16.91
CA ILE A 762 -37.59 -10.06 16.27
C ILE A 762 -36.79 -10.81 15.21
N THR A 763 -36.04 -10.08 14.38
CA THR A 763 -35.20 -10.69 13.33
C THR A 763 -34.13 -11.59 13.93
N MET A 764 -33.43 -11.15 14.97
CA MET A 764 -32.39 -11.96 15.58
C MET A 764 -32.96 -13.19 16.32
N ASP A 765 -34.14 -13.07 16.96
CA ASP A 765 -34.84 -14.21 17.57
C ASP A 765 -35.27 -15.24 16.50
N MET A 766 -35.72 -14.78 15.33
CA MET A 766 -36.04 -15.67 14.20
C MET A 766 -34.80 -16.40 13.67
N ILE A 767 -33.67 -15.69 13.56
CA ILE A 767 -32.39 -16.28 13.13
C ILE A 767 -31.90 -17.29 14.17
N GLU A 768 -31.95 -16.97 15.47
CA GLU A 768 -31.55 -17.88 16.56
C GLU A 768 -32.31 -19.22 16.50
N LEU A 769 -33.60 -19.18 16.15
CA LEU A 769 -34.44 -20.36 15.93
C LEU A 769 -34.17 -21.11 14.61
N GLY A 770 -33.29 -20.60 13.75
CA GLY A 770 -32.95 -21.26 12.48
C GLY A 770 -33.95 -21.05 11.34
N ILE A 771 -34.81 -20.04 11.42
CA ILE A 771 -35.83 -19.81 10.39
C ILE A 771 -35.15 -19.32 9.10
N GLU A 772 -34.98 -20.20 8.11
CA GLU A 772 -34.36 -19.83 6.83
C GLU A 772 -35.20 -18.76 6.08
N PRO A 773 -34.57 -17.84 5.33
CA PRO A 773 -35.29 -16.80 4.59
C PRO A 773 -36.35 -17.30 3.60
N GLU A 774 -36.25 -18.54 3.14
CA GLU A 774 -37.20 -19.22 2.26
C GLU A 774 -38.47 -19.66 3.02
N ASN A 775 -38.39 -19.83 4.33
CA ASN A 775 -39.48 -20.26 5.21
C ASN A 775 -40.26 -19.08 5.81
N VAL A 776 -39.74 -17.86 5.70
CA VAL A 776 -40.41 -16.62 6.15
C VAL A 776 -41.51 -16.22 5.15
N ASP A 777 -42.69 -16.82 5.27
CA ASP A 777 -43.85 -16.58 4.40
C ASP A 777 -45.10 -16.17 5.20
N PRO A 778 -45.62 -14.94 5.02
CA PRO A 778 -46.81 -14.47 5.74
C PRO A 778 -48.09 -15.23 5.36
N VAL A 779 -48.12 -15.96 4.24
CA VAL A 779 -49.29 -16.73 3.80
C VAL A 779 -49.57 -17.92 4.71
N ASN A 780 -48.54 -18.44 5.38
CA ASN A 780 -48.64 -19.62 6.25
C ASN A 780 -48.93 -19.27 7.72
N VAL A 781 -49.22 -18.00 8.00
CA VAL A 781 -49.42 -17.47 9.36
C VAL A 781 -50.89 -17.20 9.63
N SER A 782 -51.40 -17.69 10.76
CA SER A 782 -52.74 -17.41 11.26
C SER A 782 -52.98 -15.91 11.47
N THR A 783 -54.12 -15.39 10.99
CA THR A 783 -54.55 -14.00 11.23
C THR A 783 -55.30 -13.81 12.55
N ASP A 784 -55.59 -14.90 13.24
CA ASP A 784 -56.53 -14.91 14.39
C ASP A 784 -55.81 -14.69 15.74
N GLY A 785 -54.47 -14.56 15.73
CA GLY A 785 -53.64 -14.28 16.90
C GLY A 785 -53.32 -15.51 17.79
N ASP A 786 -53.93 -16.65 17.50
CA ASP A 786 -53.58 -17.96 18.07
C ASP A 786 -52.58 -18.65 17.12
N TYR A 787 -51.32 -18.74 17.55
CA TYR A 787 -50.20 -19.32 16.79
C TYR A 787 -49.84 -20.72 17.30
N ASP A 788 -49.63 -21.67 16.38
CA ASP A 788 -49.35 -23.06 16.70
C ASP A 788 -47.87 -23.30 17.07
N SER A 789 -46.98 -22.35 16.76
CA SER A 789 -45.54 -22.43 17.06
C SER A 789 -44.90 -21.07 17.34
N ARG A 790 -43.73 -21.10 18.01
CA ARG A 790 -42.90 -19.89 18.23
C ARG A 790 -42.43 -19.28 16.90
N GLU A 791 -42.13 -20.13 15.92
CA GLU A 791 -41.78 -19.73 14.55
C GLU A 791 -42.92 -18.91 13.92
N GLU A 792 -44.14 -19.46 13.90
CA GLU A 792 -45.31 -18.79 13.32
C GLU A 792 -45.59 -17.44 14.00
N ALA A 793 -45.49 -17.39 15.34
CA ALA A 793 -45.69 -16.16 16.11
C ALA A 793 -44.65 -15.08 15.77
N LEU A 794 -43.38 -15.45 15.58
CA LEU A 794 -42.32 -14.50 15.22
C LEU A 794 -42.47 -14.01 13.78
N ILE A 795 -42.84 -14.88 12.83
CA ILE A 795 -43.14 -14.46 11.45
C ILE A 795 -44.35 -13.50 11.44
N ALA A 796 -45.38 -13.76 12.24
CA ALA A 796 -46.52 -12.86 12.39
C ALA A 796 -46.11 -11.47 12.90
N LYS A 797 -45.26 -11.42 13.92
CA LYS A 797 -44.70 -10.17 14.48
C LYS A 797 -43.82 -9.44 13.47
N PHE A 798 -42.99 -10.17 12.72
CA PHE A 798 -42.09 -9.62 11.71
C PHE A 798 -42.86 -8.91 10.58
N PHE A 799 -43.97 -9.48 10.11
CA PHE A 799 -44.84 -8.84 9.10
C PHE A 799 -45.90 -7.90 9.68
N GLY A 800 -46.02 -7.80 11.01
CA GLY A 800 -47.03 -6.96 11.65
C GLY A 800 -48.47 -7.46 11.52
N ILE A 801 -48.68 -8.77 11.33
CA ILE A 801 -50.01 -9.39 11.20
C ILE A 801 -50.75 -9.37 12.55
N ASP A 802 -50.01 -9.34 13.66
CA ASP A 802 -50.55 -9.27 15.02
C ASP A 802 -50.74 -7.80 15.51
N GLU A 803 -51.63 -7.02 14.88
CA GLU A 803 -51.80 -5.60 15.30
C GLU A 803 -52.40 -5.45 16.72
N SER A 804 -53.12 -6.45 17.22
CA SER A 804 -53.87 -6.36 18.48
C SER A 804 -53.08 -6.71 19.74
N SER A 805 -52.12 -7.64 19.67
CA SER A 805 -51.20 -7.93 20.80
C SER A 805 -50.04 -6.92 20.85
N THR A 806 -49.62 -6.43 19.68
CA THR A 806 -48.47 -5.51 19.52
C THR A 806 -48.73 -4.15 20.20
N ALA A 807 -49.94 -3.59 20.12
CA ALA A 807 -50.27 -2.34 20.84
C ALA A 807 -50.22 -2.50 22.38
N ALA A 808 -50.50 -3.70 22.90
CA ALA A 808 -50.42 -4.01 24.32
C ALA A 808 -48.98 -4.32 24.77
N GLU A 809 -48.15 -4.91 23.91
CA GLU A 809 -46.71 -5.06 24.13
C GLU A 809 -45.98 -3.72 24.07
N TRP A 810 -46.29 -2.85 23.10
CA TRP A 810 -45.76 -1.48 23.04
C TRP A 810 -46.16 -0.65 24.25
N ALA A 811 -47.42 -0.73 24.68
CA ALA A 811 -47.85 -0.07 25.92
C ALA A 811 -47.12 -0.61 27.16
N LYS A 812 -46.71 -1.90 27.16
CA LYS A 812 -45.89 -2.49 28.23
C LYS A 812 -44.41 -2.14 28.13
N ILE A 813 -43.85 -2.04 26.93
CA ILE A 813 -42.48 -1.57 26.69
C ILE A 813 -42.38 -0.09 27.05
N GLU A 814 -43.35 0.74 26.66
CA GLU A 814 -43.49 2.11 27.13
C GLU A 814 -43.64 2.12 28.66
N GLN A 815 -44.59 1.38 29.25
CA GLN A 815 -44.74 1.35 30.71
C GLN A 815 -43.50 0.88 31.47
N HIS A 816 -42.69 -0.04 30.93
CA HIS A 816 -41.47 -0.53 31.56
C HIS A 816 -40.23 0.33 31.27
N ALA A 817 -40.15 1.00 30.12
CA ALA A 817 -39.13 2.00 29.80
C ALA A 817 -39.38 3.31 30.56
N PHE A 818 -40.63 3.64 30.89
CA PHE A 818 -41.03 4.79 31.68
C PHE A 818 -41.05 4.55 33.20
N ASP A 819 -40.68 3.36 33.70
CA ASP A 819 -40.65 3.08 35.13
C ASP A 819 -39.34 2.48 35.70
N PRO A 820 -38.19 3.17 35.55
CA PRO A 820 -37.10 3.12 36.53
C PRO A 820 -37.16 4.27 37.54
N LEU A 821 -38.16 5.18 37.43
CA LEU A 821 -38.28 6.40 38.22
C LEU A 821 -39.44 6.39 39.24
N ASP A 822 -40.41 5.47 39.17
CA ASP A 822 -41.49 5.40 40.17
C ASP A 822 -40.96 4.76 41.46
N GLY A 823 -40.39 5.62 42.30
CA GLY A 823 -39.74 5.27 43.56
C GLY A 823 -38.42 5.99 43.81
N LEU A 824 -37.80 6.60 42.79
CA LEU A 824 -36.56 7.39 42.91
C LEU A 824 -36.77 8.89 42.70
N LEU A 825 -37.92 9.30 42.16
CA LEU A 825 -38.39 10.68 42.21
C LEU A 825 -39.41 10.87 43.34
N GLU A 826 -38.96 10.83 44.60
CA GLU A 826 -39.42 11.88 45.52
C GLU A 826 -38.71 13.17 45.13
N ALA A 827 -39.03 13.70 43.94
CA ALA A 827 -38.82 15.11 43.70
C ALA A 827 -39.79 15.83 44.63
N GLU A 828 -39.26 16.46 45.69
CA GLU A 828 -39.96 17.60 46.28
C GLU A 828 -40.39 18.49 45.11
N GLN A 829 -41.69 18.81 45.05
CA GLN A 829 -42.23 19.75 44.07
C GLN A 829 -41.26 20.94 43.96
N PHE A 830 -40.79 21.20 42.75
CA PHE A 830 -39.84 22.26 42.42
C PHE A 830 -40.32 23.62 42.94
N ASP A 831 -39.95 23.93 44.18
CA ASP A 831 -39.91 25.27 44.73
C ASP A 831 -38.43 25.53 45.05
N TYR A 832 -37.85 26.51 44.35
CA TYR A 832 -36.52 27.11 44.57
C TYR A 832 -35.29 26.49 43.88
N THR A 833 -35.10 26.79 42.59
CA THR A 833 -33.75 26.93 42.00
C THR A 833 -33.41 28.41 41.75
N PHE A 834 -32.12 28.71 41.89
CA PHE A 834 -31.45 30.01 42.06
C PHE A 834 -31.63 31.04 40.90
N SER A 835 -32.38 30.70 39.86
CA SER A 835 -32.77 31.60 38.76
C SER A 835 -34.11 32.34 39.00
N SER A 836 -34.84 32.00 40.07
CA SER A 836 -36.20 32.54 40.32
C SER A 836 -36.25 33.86 41.10
N VAL A 837 -35.21 34.25 41.84
CA VAL A 837 -35.24 35.47 42.67
C VAL A 837 -35.01 36.74 41.84
N ALA A 838 -34.30 36.66 40.72
CA ALA A 838 -34.09 37.80 39.82
C ALA A 838 -35.25 38.02 38.84
N ALA A 839 -36.06 36.99 38.57
CA ALA A 839 -37.19 37.06 37.64
C ALA A 839 -38.48 37.63 38.28
N LEU A 840 -38.59 37.59 39.62
CA LEU A 840 -39.78 38.02 40.35
C LEU A 840 -39.75 39.49 40.84
N SER A 841 -38.68 40.24 40.59
CA SER A 841 -38.52 41.59 41.16
C SER A 841 -38.83 42.76 40.22
N ASN A 842 -39.36 42.53 39.01
CA ASN A 842 -39.82 43.62 38.14
C ASN A 842 -41.14 43.24 37.45
N ASP A 843 -42.17 44.04 37.69
CA ASP A 843 -43.53 43.95 37.14
C ASP A 843 -43.55 43.90 35.59
N ASN A 844 -43.49 42.71 34.99
CA ASN A 844 -43.84 42.52 33.58
C ASN A 844 -44.68 41.24 33.39
N ASN A 845 -45.70 41.36 32.53
CA ASN A 845 -46.83 40.44 32.40
C ASN A 845 -46.43 39.16 31.63
N PRO A 846 -46.82 37.93 32.05
CA PRO A 846 -46.41 36.65 31.44
C PRO A 846 -46.86 36.41 29.99
N ARG A 847 -47.54 37.36 29.35
CA ARG A 847 -48.02 37.25 27.95
C ARG A 847 -47.03 37.76 26.91
N ASP A 848 -45.92 38.36 27.32
CA ASP A 848 -44.92 38.89 26.38
C ASP A 848 -43.88 37.85 25.92
N PHE A 849 -43.85 36.63 26.50
CA PHE A 849 -42.90 35.57 26.13
C PHE A 849 -43.36 34.61 25.03
N GLN A 850 -44.59 34.75 24.52
CA GLN A 850 -45.10 33.88 23.45
C GLN A 850 -44.85 34.40 22.02
N ASN A 851 -44.19 35.54 21.85
CA ASN A 851 -43.85 36.08 20.54
C ASN A 851 -42.37 36.49 20.47
N GLU A 852 -41.46 35.51 20.39
CA GLU A 852 -40.16 35.72 19.76
C GLU A 852 -39.64 34.38 19.20
N GLU A 853 -40.08 34.09 17.98
CA GLU A 853 -39.34 33.27 17.01
C GLU A 853 -37.91 33.83 16.83
N TYR A 854 -36.93 32.93 16.80
CA TYR A 854 -35.61 33.05 16.17
C TYR A 854 -34.82 34.36 16.38
N ARG A 855 -33.75 34.24 17.18
CA ARG A 855 -32.42 34.74 16.79
C ARG A 855 -31.28 33.99 17.43
#